data_AF-A0AAU4TXC4-F1
#
_entry.id   AF-A0AAU4TXC4-F1
#
_cell.length_a   1.000
_cell.length_b   1.000
_cell.length_c   1.000
_cell.angle_alpha   90.00
_cell.angle_beta   90.00
_cell.angle_gamma   90.00
#
_symmetry.space_group_name_H-M   'P 1'
#
loop_
_entity.id
_entity.type
_entity.pdbx_description
1 polymer ?
#
loop_
_entity_poly.entity_id
_entity_poly.type
_entity_poly.pdbx_seq_one_letter_code
_entity_poly.pdbx_strand_id
1 'polypeptide(L)'
;MGISSAEWLVAPMVAIEEEQAAALLTERFGIEGTLEDLGSNHDRNFRVRTGPDEHGYVFKVFNPVIDRAVLRAQSEATERLARALPELRLPRARVGVDGEHIQTVSVDGQDYDCQLLDFVPGEPIMDSRYLAPRVVARLGELAGRITAALEGLDIPTPDRPMLWDLRNALEVVEALAPHMVDQRRAERVLRAARAAQPLVERRAARLPIQVIHGDVADNNVVCRTDPDGRPIPVGVIDFGDLTHSWAVAELAVACTSVLHHHGATPASVLSAIRAFHAVRPLVGDELDVLWPLVVLRGCVLVVCGQHAALQNPDNGYATAALDREWAMFEAGASVPAEVMAAHFRQVIGEPAPHSDPPTSSHPLLPELPSEATVLDLSATSDALHGGGWLDPDAESAVVARALASGGTAVLTRHGECRLTRTRVDNTEQSATLALGVEVHLTRPLAVHAPWVGTVTRHAEHGVTLTAGGLHLVLDGINPAVAVIDGGEAVSGQQLGTVAAQGGRYRLDVQLSRLGTGIAPRFTPPGLDVGWLAMCPDPTGLILPRADRPVADTLTEPESVLLERRVMSFATVQEHYFETPPQIERGWQHHLVDTRGRSYLDMLNNVTVLGHGHPRLVEAVHRQWQRLNTNSRFHYASVVDLSERLSALLPDGLDTVFLVNSGSEAVDLALRLAWATTGRRDVVAVEEAYHGWTYAGDAISTSTADNPNALATRPAWVHTVPTPNSYRGRHRGVEAHLYGPEAAAVIADLVRSGRPPAAFVCEPYYGNAGGMALPDGYLEQVYAATRESGGLCIADEVQVGYGRLGSHFWGFEQQGVEPDIVAVAKAMGNGHPLGAVITRREIADAYRSQGYFFSSAGGSPVSSVVGLTVLDVLRDEGLQDNARTVGAHLRTRLLRLADKHPLIGAVHGSGLYLGVEFVRDHETREPATEETAAICERLRELGVLMQPTSDRMCVLKIKPPLCLTTTSADVFVDALDDVLTHGW
;
A
#
# COMPACT_ATOMS: atom_id res chain seq x y z
N MET A 1 -37.90 -13.21 29.75
CA MET A 1 -37.60 -12.87 31.16
C MET A 1 -36.19 -12.35 31.11
N GLY A 2 -35.99 -11.03 31.23
CA GLY A 2 -34.69 -10.41 30.98
C GLY A 2 -33.75 -10.65 32.15
N ILE A 3 -32.55 -11.14 31.86
CA ILE A 3 -31.41 -11.18 32.77
C ILE A 3 -31.08 -9.72 33.14
N SER A 4 -30.94 -9.42 34.43
CA SER A 4 -30.62 -8.07 34.92
C SER A 4 -29.23 -7.62 34.45
N SER A 5 -28.98 -6.33 34.28
CA SER A 5 -27.63 -5.83 33.93
C SER A 5 -26.56 -6.23 34.95
N ALA A 6 -26.95 -6.47 36.20
CA ALA A 6 -26.07 -6.98 37.26
C ALA A 6 -25.75 -8.49 37.16
N GLU A 7 -26.54 -9.28 36.40
CA GLU A 7 -26.33 -10.72 36.25
C GLU A 7 -25.34 -11.07 35.12
N TRP A 8 -25.10 -10.14 34.19
CA TRP A 8 -24.10 -10.29 33.12
C TRP A 8 -22.66 -10.05 33.57
N LEU A 9 -22.47 -9.32 34.68
CA LEU A 9 -21.18 -8.85 35.14
C LEU A 9 -20.79 -9.54 36.44
N VAL A 10 -19.55 -10.02 36.51
CA VAL A 10 -19.03 -10.73 37.68
C VAL A 10 -18.49 -9.71 38.68
N ALA A 11 -18.84 -9.85 39.96
CA ALA A 11 -18.22 -9.05 41.00
C ALA A 11 -16.70 -9.35 41.08
N PRO A 12 -15.85 -8.32 41.22
CA PRO A 12 -14.41 -8.51 41.33
C PRO A 12 -14.06 -9.31 42.60
N MET A 13 -12.96 -10.07 42.52
CA MET A 13 -12.42 -10.80 43.67
C MET A 13 -11.95 -9.87 44.78
N VAL A 14 -11.85 -10.42 46.00
CA VAL A 14 -11.14 -9.78 47.12
C VAL A 14 -9.69 -9.51 46.71
N ALA A 15 -9.13 -8.38 47.16
CA ALA A 15 -7.74 -8.03 46.86
C ALA A 15 -6.78 -9.08 47.43
N ILE A 16 -5.95 -9.64 46.57
CA ILE A 16 -4.83 -10.49 46.95
C ILE A 16 -3.57 -9.70 46.62
N GLU A 17 -2.82 -9.34 47.65
CA GLU A 17 -1.55 -8.62 47.54
C GLU A 17 -0.44 -9.53 47.04
N GLU A 18 0.57 -8.97 46.38
CA GLU A 18 1.68 -9.72 45.78
C GLU A 18 2.43 -10.60 46.79
N GLU A 19 2.64 -10.10 48.02
CA GLU A 19 3.30 -10.85 49.10
C GLU A 19 2.48 -12.07 49.53
N GLN A 20 1.16 -11.92 49.61
CA GLN A 20 0.25 -13.01 49.94
C GLN A 20 0.19 -14.04 48.80
N ALA A 21 0.12 -13.58 47.55
CA ALA A 21 0.15 -14.45 46.37
C ALA A 21 1.47 -15.23 46.27
N ALA A 22 2.61 -14.62 46.63
CA ALA A 22 3.91 -15.27 46.65
C ALA A 22 3.97 -16.41 47.67
N ALA A 23 3.42 -16.19 48.88
CA ALA A 23 3.34 -17.25 49.89
C ALA A 23 2.48 -18.44 49.42
N LEU A 24 1.33 -18.15 48.78
CA LEU A 24 0.44 -19.18 48.23
C LEU A 24 1.09 -19.96 47.09
N LEU A 25 1.84 -19.28 46.21
CA LEU A 25 2.61 -19.91 45.14
C LEU A 25 3.64 -20.90 45.70
N THR A 26 4.42 -20.49 46.71
CA THR A 26 5.42 -21.36 47.33
C THR A 26 4.76 -22.53 48.06
N GLU A 27 3.66 -22.29 48.77
CA GLU A 27 2.91 -23.34 49.47
C GLU A 27 2.37 -24.42 48.51
N ARG A 28 1.77 -24.00 47.39
CA ARG A 28 0.99 -24.90 46.51
C ARG A 28 1.76 -25.44 45.31
N PHE A 29 2.78 -24.75 44.86
CA PHE A 29 3.58 -25.14 43.70
C PHE A 29 5.06 -25.33 44.01
N GLY A 30 5.52 -24.99 45.23
CA GLY A 30 6.93 -25.13 45.60
C GLY A 30 7.86 -24.18 44.84
N ILE A 31 7.33 -23.10 44.27
CA ILE A 31 8.07 -22.11 43.50
C ILE A 31 8.24 -20.85 44.33
N GLU A 32 9.48 -20.36 44.40
CA GLU A 32 9.81 -19.04 44.94
C GLU A 32 10.11 -18.10 43.77
N GLY A 33 9.57 -16.87 43.81
CA GLY A 33 9.78 -15.89 42.77
C GLY A 33 9.17 -14.53 43.11
N THR A 34 9.57 -13.49 42.39
CA THR A 34 8.94 -12.18 42.48
C THR A 34 7.66 -12.16 41.66
N LEU A 35 6.56 -11.73 42.25
CA LEU A 35 5.27 -11.57 41.59
C LEU A 35 5.06 -10.12 41.15
N GLU A 36 4.42 -9.94 40.01
CA GLU A 36 3.98 -8.66 39.45
C GLU A 36 2.52 -8.83 39.02
N ASP A 37 1.60 -8.04 39.59
CA ASP A 37 0.19 -8.06 39.18
C ASP A 37 0.05 -7.63 37.71
N LEU A 38 -0.56 -8.50 36.89
CA LEU A 38 -0.81 -8.25 35.47
C LEU A 38 -2.16 -7.56 35.23
N GLY A 39 -2.99 -7.41 36.27
CA GLY A 39 -4.36 -6.94 36.15
C GLY A 39 -5.29 -8.00 35.53
N SER A 40 -6.58 -7.90 35.86
CA SER A 40 -7.65 -8.73 35.28
C SER A 40 -9.01 -8.14 35.64
N ASN A 41 -10.03 -8.43 34.83
CA ASN A 41 -11.39 -7.97 35.08
C ASN A 41 -12.11 -8.82 36.14
N HIS A 42 -11.81 -10.12 36.23
CA HIS A 42 -12.53 -11.06 37.11
C HIS A 42 -11.64 -11.87 38.04
N ASP A 43 -10.43 -12.22 37.58
CA ASP A 43 -9.47 -13.09 38.27
C ASP A 43 -8.32 -12.26 38.87
N ARG A 44 -7.33 -12.90 39.50
CA ARG A 44 -6.06 -12.27 39.87
C ARG A 44 -4.92 -12.98 39.16
N ASN A 45 -4.21 -12.25 38.29
CA ASN A 45 -3.15 -12.78 37.44
C ASN A 45 -1.81 -12.18 37.89
N PHE A 46 -0.84 -13.01 38.26
CA PHE A 46 0.48 -12.55 38.67
C PHE A 46 1.54 -13.15 37.76
N ARG A 47 2.41 -12.31 37.19
CA ARG A 47 3.61 -12.76 36.51
C ARG A 47 4.63 -13.17 37.55
N VAL A 48 5.12 -14.40 37.46
CA VAL A 48 6.14 -14.95 38.35
C VAL A 48 7.48 -14.95 37.63
N ARG A 49 8.50 -14.35 38.25
CA ARG A 49 9.89 -14.42 37.80
C ARG A 49 10.74 -15.16 38.84
N THR A 50 11.35 -16.27 38.45
CA THR A 50 12.19 -17.10 39.33
C THR A 50 13.68 -16.74 39.26
N GLY A 51 14.10 -15.93 38.27
CA GLY A 51 15.46 -15.41 38.12
C GLY A 51 15.62 -14.50 36.88
N PRO A 52 16.82 -13.92 36.63
CA PRO A 52 17.07 -12.98 35.52
C PRO A 52 16.96 -13.60 34.12
N ASP A 53 17.27 -14.89 33.98
CA ASP A 53 17.33 -15.64 32.71
C ASP A 53 16.47 -16.93 32.72
N GLU A 54 15.53 -17.06 33.68
CA GLU A 54 14.77 -18.30 33.90
C GLU A 54 13.36 -18.29 33.29
N HIS A 55 12.77 -19.49 33.19
CA HIS A 55 11.39 -19.72 32.78
C HIS A 55 10.42 -18.90 33.64
N GLY A 56 9.65 -18.00 33.00
CA GLY A 56 8.57 -17.29 33.67
C GLY A 56 7.32 -18.15 33.83
N TYR A 57 6.51 -17.84 34.84
CA TYR A 57 5.17 -18.42 35.01
C TYR A 57 4.12 -17.32 35.15
N VAL A 58 2.85 -17.71 35.05
CA VAL A 58 1.70 -16.89 35.45
C VAL A 58 0.95 -17.64 36.53
N PHE A 59 0.93 -17.08 37.74
CA PHE A 59 0.11 -17.59 38.84
C PHE A 59 -1.26 -16.92 38.77
N LYS A 60 -2.30 -17.72 38.51
CA LYS A 60 -3.67 -17.25 38.33
C LYS A 60 -4.54 -17.77 39.47
N VAL A 61 -5.20 -16.86 40.18
CA VAL A 61 -6.22 -17.17 41.20
C VAL A 61 -7.57 -16.81 40.62
N PHE A 62 -8.47 -17.77 40.55
CA PHE A 62 -9.73 -17.67 39.81
C PHE A 62 -10.88 -17.19 40.68
N ASN A 63 -11.79 -16.45 40.06
CA ASN A 63 -13.02 -16.04 40.71
C ASN A 63 -13.85 -17.27 41.12
N PRO A 64 -14.35 -17.35 42.36
CA PRO A 64 -15.13 -18.49 42.87
C PRO A 64 -16.41 -18.80 42.07
N VAL A 65 -16.86 -17.88 41.21
CA VAL A 65 -17.96 -18.13 40.28
C VAL A 65 -17.58 -19.11 39.15
N ILE A 66 -16.29 -19.33 38.90
CA ILE A 66 -15.80 -20.22 37.86
C ILE A 66 -15.71 -21.64 38.43
N ASP A 67 -16.50 -22.55 37.88
CA ASP A 67 -16.48 -23.95 38.30
C ASP A 67 -15.13 -24.60 37.94
N ARG A 68 -14.59 -25.41 38.84
CA ARG A 68 -13.38 -26.22 38.64
C ARG A 68 -13.44 -27.09 37.38
N ALA A 69 -14.62 -27.54 36.95
CA ALA A 69 -14.81 -28.28 35.72
C ALA A 69 -14.49 -27.43 34.47
N VAL A 70 -14.77 -26.13 34.51
CA VAL A 70 -14.38 -25.18 33.44
C VAL A 70 -12.86 -24.99 33.43
N LEU A 71 -12.22 -24.85 34.59
CA LEU A 71 -10.75 -24.75 34.69
C LEU A 71 -10.04 -26.01 34.15
N ARG A 72 -10.61 -27.19 34.37
CA ARG A 72 -10.14 -28.45 33.78
C ARG A 72 -10.29 -28.43 32.25
N ALA A 73 -11.42 -27.97 31.75
CA ALA A 73 -11.66 -27.83 30.31
C ALA A 73 -10.66 -26.87 29.64
N GLN A 74 -10.31 -25.75 30.29
CA GLN A 74 -9.26 -24.85 29.82
C GLN A 74 -7.92 -25.58 29.70
N SER A 75 -7.52 -26.30 30.74
CA SER A 75 -6.27 -27.07 30.75
C SER A 75 -6.25 -28.18 29.69
N GLU A 76 -7.37 -28.87 29.48
CA GLU A 76 -7.51 -29.91 28.45
C GLU A 76 -7.43 -29.32 27.03
N ALA A 77 -8.07 -28.17 26.79
CA ALA A 77 -7.98 -27.44 25.54
C ALA A 77 -6.53 -27.06 25.22
N THR A 78 -5.80 -26.50 26.20
CA THR A 78 -4.39 -26.13 26.03
C THR A 78 -3.51 -27.35 25.71
N GLU A 79 -3.68 -28.47 26.41
CA GLU A 79 -2.91 -29.71 26.13
C GLU A 79 -3.27 -30.33 24.78
N ARG A 80 -4.54 -30.25 24.38
CA ARG A 80 -4.98 -30.69 23.05
C ARG A 80 -4.33 -29.84 21.96
N LEU A 81 -4.33 -28.51 22.10
CA LEU A 81 -3.66 -27.61 21.18
C LEU A 81 -2.16 -27.85 21.12
N ALA A 82 -1.49 -28.04 22.26
CA ALA A 82 -0.05 -28.32 22.31
C ALA A 82 0.33 -29.62 21.58
N ARG A 83 -0.55 -30.63 21.57
CA ARG A 83 -0.36 -31.87 20.81
C ARG A 83 -0.61 -31.69 19.31
N ALA A 84 -1.64 -30.93 18.94
CA ALA A 84 -2.03 -30.74 17.55
C ALA A 84 -1.16 -29.70 16.81
N LEU A 85 -0.67 -28.70 17.53
CA LEU A 85 0.03 -27.52 17.04
C LEU A 85 1.31 -27.31 17.87
N PRO A 86 2.33 -28.18 17.74
CA PRO A 86 3.50 -28.18 18.62
C PRO A 86 4.36 -26.91 18.55
N GLU A 87 4.24 -26.12 17.49
CA GLU A 87 4.92 -24.84 17.33
C GLU A 87 4.15 -23.64 17.92
N LEU A 88 2.90 -23.84 18.34
CA LEU A 88 2.09 -22.80 18.98
C LEU A 88 2.54 -22.59 20.43
N ARG A 89 2.84 -21.35 20.81
CA ARG A 89 3.17 -21.02 22.19
C ARG A 89 1.89 -20.91 23.02
N LEU A 90 1.84 -21.61 24.15
CA LEU A 90 0.62 -21.81 24.94
C LEU A 90 0.91 -21.77 26.46
N PRO A 91 -0.02 -21.26 27.29
CA PRO A 91 0.13 -21.17 28.74
C PRO A 91 -0.24 -22.51 29.41
N ARG A 92 0.66 -23.49 29.33
CA ARG A 92 0.40 -24.85 29.84
C ARG A 92 0.40 -24.89 31.38
N ALA A 93 -0.59 -25.58 31.96
CA ALA A 93 -0.70 -25.71 33.41
C ALA A 93 0.40 -26.61 33.99
N ARG A 94 0.99 -26.18 35.11
CA ARG A 94 1.94 -26.95 35.92
C ARG A 94 1.23 -27.66 37.05
N VAL A 95 1.77 -28.80 37.44
CA VAL A 95 1.28 -29.56 38.60
C VAL A 95 1.78 -28.92 39.89
N GLY A 96 0.92 -28.85 40.90
CA GLY A 96 1.28 -28.43 42.25
C GLY A 96 1.96 -29.53 43.04
N VAL A 97 2.23 -29.25 44.32
CA VAL A 97 2.91 -30.17 45.25
C VAL A 97 2.12 -31.45 45.54
N ASP A 98 0.81 -31.44 45.32
CA ASP A 98 -0.07 -32.61 45.47
C ASP A 98 -0.24 -33.44 44.16
N GLY A 99 0.39 -33.00 43.07
CA GLY A 99 0.32 -33.65 41.75
C GLY A 99 -0.84 -33.21 40.86
N GLU A 100 -1.73 -32.34 41.33
CA GLU A 100 -2.87 -31.83 40.56
C GLU A 100 -2.56 -30.48 39.88
N HIS A 101 -3.18 -30.21 38.73
CA HIS A 101 -3.00 -28.94 38.01
C HIS A 101 -3.78 -27.76 38.60
N ILE A 102 -4.82 -28.03 39.39
CA ILE A 102 -5.65 -27.01 40.06
C ILE A 102 -5.47 -27.19 41.55
N GLN A 103 -5.01 -26.13 42.21
CA GLN A 103 -4.78 -26.07 43.65
C GLN A 103 -5.89 -25.24 44.30
N THR A 104 -6.17 -25.47 45.58
CA THR A 104 -7.10 -24.64 46.37
C THR A 104 -6.34 -23.91 47.46
N VAL A 105 -6.58 -22.61 47.56
CA VAL A 105 -5.99 -21.70 48.56
C VAL A 105 -7.09 -21.01 49.35
N SER A 106 -6.84 -20.74 50.63
CA SER A 106 -7.80 -20.01 51.47
C SER A 106 -7.25 -18.61 51.76
N VAL A 107 -8.01 -17.58 51.39
CA VAL A 107 -7.68 -16.17 51.63
C VAL A 107 -8.82 -15.55 52.42
N ASP A 108 -8.52 -14.98 53.58
CA ASP A 108 -9.49 -14.37 54.49
C ASP A 108 -10.72 -15.24 54.84
N GLY A 109 -10.53 -16.56 54.86
CA GLY A 109 -11.57 -17.54 55.19
C GLY A 109 -12.47 -17.94 54.01
N GLN A 110 -12.14 -17.51 52.79
CA GLN A 110 -12.76 -17.93 51.55
C GLN A 110 -11.79 -18.77 50.71
N ASP A 111 -12.29 -19.88 50.16
CA ASP A 111 -11.50 -20.76 49.31
C ASP A 111 -11.56 -20.29 47.85
N TYR A 112 -10.40 -20.28 47.21
CA TYR A 112 -10.19 -19.94 45.81
C TYR A 112 -9.44 -21.06 45.11
N ASP A 113 -9.80 -21.33 43.86
CA ASP A 113 -9.00 -22.20 42.99
C ASP A 113 -7.89 -21.37 42.33
N CYS A 114 -6.72 -21.97 42.17
CA CYS A 114 -5.57 -21.34 41.52
C CYS A 114 -4.80 -22.33 40.66
N GLN A 115 -4.12 -21.80 39.63
CA GLN A 115 -3.25 -22.55 38.74
C GLN A 115 -1.94 -21.80 38.53
N LEU A 116 -0.89 -22.56 38.22
CA LEU A 116 0.35 -22.04 37.72
C LEU A 116 0.48 -22.40 36.24
N LEU A 117 0.58 -21.39 35.38
CA LEU A 117 0.68 -21.56 33.93
C LEU A 117 2.09 -21.19 33.44
N ASP A 118 2.56 -21.82 32.38
CA ASP A 118 3.76 -21.37 31.67
C ASP A 118 3.55 -19.94 31.15
N PHE A 119 4.54 -19.06 31.37
CA PHE A 119 4.54 -17.75 30.73
C PHE A 119 4.81 -17.92 29.24
N VAL A 120 3.99 -17.29 28.40
CA VAL A 120 4.12 -17.35 26.95
C VAL A 120 4.98 -16.17 26.49
N PRO A 121 6.23 -16.39 26.04
CA PRO A 121 7.11 -15.30 25.65
C PRO A 121 6.66 -14.66 24.34
N GLY A 122 6.68 -13.33 24.28
CA GLY A 122 6.36 -12.53 23.10
C GLY A 122 5.80 -11.15 23.50
N GLU A 123 5.57 -10.32 22.50
CA GLU A 123 4.90 -9.02 22.66
C GLU A 123 3.43 -9.15 22.22
N PRO A 124 2.46 -8.55 22.93
CA PRO A 124 1.08 -8.49 22.47
C PRO A 124 0.97 -7.77 21.13
N ILE A 125 0.17 -8.30 20.19
CA ILE A 125 -0.02 -7.64 18.89
C ILE A 125 -0.83 -6.34 19.01
N MET A 126 -1.63 -6.16 20.08
CA MET A 126 -2.40 -4.92 20.33
C MET A 126 -1.53 -3.66 20.43
N ASP A 127 -0.25 -3.82 20.82
CA ASP A 127 0.69 -2.69 20.92
C ASP A 127 1.18 -2.23 19.55
N SER A 128 0.99 -3.05 18.50
CA SER A 128 1.23 -2.66 17.12
C SER A 128 0.15 -1.69 16.66
N ARG A 129 0.54 -0.53 16.13
CA ARG A 129 -0.44 0.45 15.64
C ARG A 129 -0.97 0.04 14.28
N TYR A 130 -0.11 -0.26 13.32
CA TYR A 130 -0.48 -0.80 12.00
C TYR A 130 -0.30 -2.33 11.96
N LEU A 131 -1.17 -3.04 11.22
CA LEU A 131 -1.03 -4.46 10.95
C LEU A 131 -0.91 -4.71 9.45
N ALA A 132 0.28 -5.15 9.02
CA ALA A 132 0.53 -5.53 7.63
C ALA A 132 -0.39 -6.67 7.17
N PRO A 133 -0.78 -6.74 5.88
CA PRO A 133 -1.64 -7.82 5.37
C PRO A 133 -1.15 -9.23 5.71
N ARG A 134 0.17 -9.45 5.74
CA ARG A 134 0.78 -10.73 6.14
C ARG A 134 0.58 -11.06 7.62
N VAL A 135 0.58 -10.05 8.49
CA VAL A 135 0.35 -10.19 9.93
C VAL A 135 -1.12 -10.55 10.17
N VAL A 136 -2.03 -9.86 9.48
CA VAL A 136 -3.47 -10.15 9.51
C VAL A 136 -3.78 -11.55 8.96
N ALA A 137 -3.11 -11.97 7.87
CA ALA A 137 -3.21 -13.33 7.37
C ALA A 137 -2.78 -14.36 8.42
N ARG A 138 -1.66 -14.12 9.11
CA ARG A 138 -1.17 -15.03 10.14
C ARG A 138 -2.13 -15.12 11.34
N LEU A 139 -2.77 -14.02 11.73
CA LEU A 139 -3.82 -14.02 12.76
C LEU A 139 -5.03 -14.88 12.34
N GLY A 140 -5.49 -14.74 11.09
CA GLY A 140 -6.57 -15.58 10.55
C GLY A 140 -6.21 -17.06 10.46
N GLU A 141 -4.98 -17.38 10.04
CA GLU A 141 -4.47 -18.75 10.05
C GLU A 141 -4.44 -19.33 11.47
N LEU A 142 -3.95 -18.56 12.45
CA LEU A 142 -3.90 -18.95 13.85
C LEU A 142 -5.29 -19.28 14.39
N ALA A 143 -6.27 -18.40 14.17
CA ALA A 143 -7.67 -18.63 14.55
C ALA A 143 -8.23 -19.90 13.88
N GLY A 144 -7.94 -20.13 12.60
CA GLY A 144 -8.37 -21.31 11.86
C GLY A 144 -7.79 -22.61 12.41
N ARG A 145 -6.49 -22.62 12.73
CA ARG A 145 -5.78 -23.79 13.28
C ARG A 145 -6.27 -24.13 14.68
N ILE A 146 -6.48 -23.14 15.54
CA ILE A 146 -7.05 -23.34 16.87
C ILE A 146 -8.47 -23.90 16.78
N THR A 147 -9.32 -23.28 15.95
CA THR A 147 -10.71 -23.73 15.72
C THR A 147 -10.74 -25.18 15.25
N ALA A 148 -9.92 -25.55 14.25
CA ALA A 148 -9.86 -26.92 13.75
C ALA A 148 -9.34 -27.92 14.81
N ALA A 149 -8.34 -27.53 15.61
CA ALA A 149 -7.76 -28.42 16.62
C ALA A 149 -8.68 -28.68 17.82
N LEU A 150 -9.57 -27.74 18.15
CA LEU A 150 -10.58 -27.87 19.23
C LEU A 150 -11.84 -28.65 18.79
N GLU A 151 -12.01 -28.96 17.50
CA GLU A 151 -13.18 -29.67 17.00
C GLU A 151 -13.40 -31.00 17.73
N GLY A 152 -14.59 -31.22 18.29
CA GLY A 152 -14.93 -32.43 19.04
C GLY A 152 -14.29 -32.53 20.43
N LEU A 153 -13.74 -31.45 20.98
CA LEU A 153 -13.54 -31.33 22.43
C LEU A 153 -14.92 -31.18 23.09
N ASP A 154 -15.12 -31.84 24.23
CA ASP A 154 -16.33 -31.72 25.04
C ASP A 154 -16.00 -31.02 26.35
N ILE A 155 -16.77 -30.00 26.70
CA ILE A 155 -16.56 -29.20 27.91
C ILE A 155 -17.89 -29.02 28.64
N PRO A 156 -17.89 -28.80 29.96
CA PRO A 156 -19.11 -28.48 30.70
C PRO A 156 -19.83 -27.27 30.09
N THR A 157 -21.15 -27.33 30.02
CA THR A 157 -21.95 -26.14 29.66
C THR A 157 -21.94 -25.18 30.84
N PRO A 158 -21.61 -23.89 30.64
CA PRO A 158 -21.65 -22.91 31.72
C PRO A 158 -23.06 -22.80 32.32
N ASP A 159 -23.15 -22.68 33.65
CA ASP A 159 -24.44 -22.52 34.36
C ASP A 159 -25.12 -21.16 34.10
N ARG A 160 -24.40 -20.23 33.47
CA ARG A 160 -24.88 -18.90 33.08
C ARG A 160 -24.47 -18.56 31.65
N PRO A 161 -25.25 -17.73 30.94
CA PRO A 161 -24.84 -17.19 29.64
C PRO A 161 -23.50 -16.44 29.75
N MET A 162 -22.60 -16.71 28.80
CA MET A 162 -21.29 -16.05 28.73
C MET A 162 -21.44 -14.72 27.99
N LEU A 163 -20.85 -13.66 28.55
CA LEU A 163 -20.86 -12.30 27.99
C LEU A 163 -20.29 -12.24 26.56
N TRP A 164 -19.21 -13.00 26.33
CA TRP A 164 -18.44 -12.97 25.09
C TRP A 164 -18.91 -13.98 24.04
N ASP A 165 -19.84 -14.86 24.40
CA ASP A 165 -20.48 -15.76 23.43
C ASP A 165 -21.44 -14.95 22.54
N LEU A 166 -21.10 -14.84 21.25
CA LEU A 166 -21.85 -14.03 20.30
C LEU A 166 -23.31 -14.49 20.09
N ARG A 167 -23.68 -15.69 20.55
CA ARG A 167 -25.08 -16.13 20.60
C ARG A 167 -25.93 -15.27 21.53
N ASN A 168 -25.31 -14.63 22.53
CA ASN A 168 -25.95 -13.77 23.53
C ASN A 168 -25.83 -12.28 23.18
N ALA A 169 -25.18 -11.91 22.06
CA ALA A 169 -24.75 -10.54 21.79
C ALA A 169 -25.89 -9.50 21.84
N LEU A 170 -27.05 -9.79 21.25
CA LEU A 170 -28.17 -8.84 21.29
C LEU A 170 -28.69 -8.63 22.72
N GLU A 171 -28.84 -9.71 23.50
CA GLU A 171 -29.32 -9.61 24.89
C GLU A 171 -28.36 -8.77 25.75
N VAL A 172 -27.06 -8.98 25.59
CA VAL A 172 -26.01 -8.19 26.25
C VAL A 172 -26.13 -6.71 25.87
N VAL A 173 -26.23 -6.40 24.58
CA VAL A 173 -26.35 -5.02 24.08
C VAL A 173 -27.62 -4.35 24.59
N GLU A 174 -28.76 -5.04 24.58
CA GLU A 174 -30.02 -4.49 25.09
C GLU A 174 -30.02 -4.27 26.60
N ALA A 175 -29.30 -5.10 27.36
CA ALA A 175 -29.13 -4.93 28.80
C ALA A 175 -28.20 -3.77 29.16
N LEU A 176 -27.10 -3.58 28.42
CA LEU A 176 -26.03 -2.64 28.80
C LEU A 176 -26.12 -1.27 28.12
N ALA A 177 -26.56 -1.19 26.86
CA ALA A 177 -26.63 0.08 26.13
C ALA A 177 -27.45 1.19 26.83
N PRO A 178 -28.59 0.91 27.51
CA PRO A 178 -29.33 1.95 28.24
C PRO A 178 -28.53 2.65 29.34
N HIS A 179 -27.47 2.01 29.85
CA HIS A 179 -26.61 2.54 30.91
C HIS A 179 -25.47 3.43 30.39
N MET A 180 -25.27 3.54 29.08
CA MET A 180 -24.24 4.40 28.50
C MET A 180 -24.53 5.90 28.76
N VAL A 181 -23.49 6.69 28.96
CA VAL A 181 -23.62 8.14 29.21
C VAL A 181 -24.18 8.88 28.00
N ASP A 182 -23.68 8.56 26.79
CA ASP A 182 -24.16 9.14 25.53
C ASP A 182 -25.27 8.27 24.93
N GLN A 183 -26.51 8.74 25.09
CA GLN A 183 -27.70 8.04 24.59
C GLN A 183 -27.80 8.02 23.06
N ARG A 184 -27.20 8.98 22.33
CA ARG A 184 -27.17 8.92 20.85
C ARG A 184 -26.25 7.81 20.38
N ARG A 185 -25.10 7.66 21.05
CA ARG A 185 -24.18 6.53 20.82
C ARG A 185 -24.83 5.20 21.17
N ALA A 186 -25.53 5.11 22.31
CA ALA A 186 -26.28 3.92 22.71
C ALA A 186 -27.32 3.50 21.65
N GLU A 187 -28.10 4.46 21.13
CA GLU A 187 -29.08 4.19 20.08
C GLU A 187 -28.43 3.68 18.78
N ARG A 188 -27.24 4.18 18.42
CA ARG A 188 -26.51 3.71 17.23
C ARG A 188 -26.11 2.25 17.38
N VAL A 189 -25.55 1.87 18.53
CA VAL A 189 -25.15 0.49 18.84
C VAL A 189 -26.38 -0.43 18.85
N LEU A 190 -27.47 -0.03 19.52
CA LEU A 190 -28.73 -0.78 19.54
C LEU A 190 -29.32 -0.99 18.15
N ARG A 191 -29.33 0.05 17.31
CA ARG A 191 -29.82 -0.06 15.92
C ARG A 191 -28.98 -1.04 15.11
N ALA A 192 -27.65 -0.97 15.24
CA ALA A 192 -26.74 -1.88 14.54
C ALA A 192 -26.93 -3.34 14.98
N ALA A 193 -26.97 -3.59 16.30
CA ALA A 193 -27.19 -4.94 16.84
C ALA A 193 -28.55 -5.52 16.41
N ARG A 194 -29.63 -4.73 16.49
CA ARG A 194 -30.98 -5.13 16.04
C ARG A 194 -31.08 -5.35 14.53
N ALA A 195 -30.24 -4.69 13.73
CA ALA A 195 -30.17 -4.93 12.30
C ALA A 195 -29.35 -6.19 11.96
N ALA A 196 -28.27 -6.46 12.70
CA ALA A 196 -27.38 -7.60 12.48
C ALA A 196 -27.98 -8.93 12.97
N GLN A 197 -28.62 -8.95 14.14
CA GLN A 197 -29.12 -10.16 14.78
C GLN A 197 -30.03 -11.01 13.87
N PRO A 198 -31.05 -10.45 13.18
CA PRO A 198 -31.92 -11.25 12.32
C PRO A 198 -31.18 -11.89 11.13
N LEU A 199 -30.03 -11.33 10.70
CA LEU A 199 -29.21 -11.91 9.62
C LEU A 199 -28.54 -13.21 10.07
N VAL A 200 -28.16 -13.28 11.36
CA VAL A 200 -27.57 -14.46 12.00
C VAL A 200 -28.65 -15.51 12.32
N GLU A 201 -29.76 -15.10 12.94
CA GLU A 201 -30.82 -16.01 13.40
C GLU A 201 -31.41 -16.88 12.28
N ARG A 202 -31.56 -16.32 11.06
CA ARG A 202 -32.05 -17.05 9.88
C ARG A 202 -31.16 -18.23 9.46
N ARG A 203 -29.92 -18.26 9.94
CA ARG A 203 -28.91 -19.26 9.59
C ARG A 203 -28.39 -20.02 10.81
N ALA A 204 -28.65 -19.55 12.02
CA ALA A 204 -28.12 -20.07 13.27
C ALA A 204 -28.23 -21.61 13.42
N ALA A 205 -29.37 -22.20 13.05
CA ALA A 205 -29.59 -23.65 13.15
C ALA A 205 -28.74 -24.50 12.18
N ARG A 206 -28.13 -23.88 11.17
CA ARG A 206 -27.27 -24.52 10.17
C ARG A 206 -25.78 -24.26 10.40
N LEU A 207 -25.44 -23.37 11.34
CA LEU A 207 -24.05 -23.06 11.67
C LEU A 207 -23.45 -24.19 12.51
N PRO A 208 -22.22 -24.66 12.20
CA PRO A 208 -21.50 -25.59 13.06
C PRO A 208 -21.30 -25.02 14.45
N ILE A 209 -21.63 -25.79 15.48
CA ILE A 209 -21.38 -25.46 16.89
C ILE A 209 -20.30 -26.40 17.41
N GLN A 210 -19.28 -25.84 18.03
CA GLN A 210 -18.18 -26.57 18.66
C GLN A 210 -17.58 -25.74 19.78
N VAL A 211 -16.61 -26.32 20.48
CA VAL A 211 -15.72 -25.55 21.36
C VAL A 211 -14.85 -24.63 20.50
N ILE A 212 -14.79 -23.36 20.90
CA ILE A 212 -13.88 -22.35 20.37
C ILE A 212 -13.08 -21.74 21.52
N HIS A 213 -11.93 -21.13 21.24
CA HIS A 213 -11.20 -20.33 22.22
C HIS A 213 -12.00 -19.10 22.62
N GLY A 214 -12.69 -18.49 21.65
CA GLY A 214 -13.60 -17.37 21.84
C GLY A 214 -12.91 -16.01 21.95
N ASP A 215 -11.58 -15.97 21.90
CA ASP A 215 -10.81 -14.73 22.10
C ASP A 215 -9.43 -14.75 21.45
N VAL A 216 -9.31 -15.30 20.23
CA VAL A 216 -8.13 -15.07 19.37
C VAL A 216 -8.17 -13.63 18.83
N ALA A 217 -7.95 -12.68 19.73
CA ALA A 217 -7.93 -11.23 19.49
C ALA A 217 -6.55 -10.65 19.75
N ASP A 218 -6.34 -9.40 19.35
CA ASP A 218 -5.05 -8.71 19.36
C ASP A 218 -4.45 -8.52 20.76
N ASN A 219 -5.27 -8.47 21.79
CA ASN A 219 -4.85 -8.41 23.20
C ASN A 219 -4.44 -9.77 23.79
N ASN A 220 -4.86 -10.88 23.18
CA ASN A 220 -4.61 -12.24 23.67
C ASN A 220 -3.76 -13.10 22.71
N VAL A 221 -3.16 -12.46 21.71
CA VAL A 221 -2.21 -13.06 20.79
C VAL A 221 -0.82 -12.51 21.08
N VAL A 222 0.15 -13.41 21.23
CA VAL A 222 1.56 -13.04 21.39
C VAL A 222 2.33 -13.23 20.10
N CYS A 223 3.23 -12.28 19.85
CA CYS A 223 4.02 -12.21 18.64
C CYS A 223 5.50 -12.47 18.88
N ARG A 224 6.15 -12.93 17.80
CA ARG A 224 7.59 -12.82 17.63
C ARG A 224 7.86 -11.72 16.61
N THR A 225 8.83 -10.87 16.89
CA THR A 225 9.34 -9.87 15.94
C THR A 225 10.13 -10.56 14.83
N ASP A 226 9.73 -10.37 13.58
CA ASP A 226 10.47 -10.81 12.40
C ASP A 226 11.71 -9.93 12.15
N PRO A 227 12.65 -10.33 11.26
CA PRO A 227 13.84 -9.54 10.95
C PRO A 227 13.56 -8.12 10.45
N ASP A 228 12.38 -7.87 9.87
CA ASP A 228 11.93 -6.54 9.45
C ASP A 228 11.17 -5.78 10.54
N GLY A 229 11.19 -6.23 11.79
CA GLY A 229 10.52 -5.54 12.91
C GLY A 229 9.01 -5.80 13.04
N ARG A 230 8.37 -6.52 12.11
CA ARG A 230 6.91 -6.75 12.17
C ARG A 230 6.54 -7.84 13.18
N PRO A 231 5.42 -7.69 13.92
CA PRO A 231 4.96 -8.68 14.89
C PRO A 231 4.22 -9.82 14.21
N ILE A 232 4.76 -11.05 14.26
CA ILE A 232 4.12 -12.24 13.70
C ILE A 232 3.43 -13.05 14.80
N PRO A 233 2.11 -13.30 14.72
CA PRO A 233 1.39 -14.17 15.67
C PRO A 233 1.97 -15.58 15.75
N VAL A 234 2.35 -15.98 16.97
CA VAL A 234 2.97 -17.29 17.27
C VAL A 234 2.39 -18.00 18.49
N GLY A 235 1.50 -17.35 19.25
CA GLY A 235 0.91 -17.93 20.45
C GLY A 235 -0.39 -17.25 20.83
N VAL A 236 -1.16 -17.92 21.66
CA VAL A 236 -2.36 -17.38 22.31
C VAL A 236 -2.26 -17.53 23.81
N ILE A 237 -2.85 -16.59 24.53
CA ILE A 237 -2.94 -16.58 25.98
C ILE A 237 -4.40 -16.49 26.41
N ASP A 238 -4.63 -16.79 27.68
CA ASP A 238 -5.94 -16.71 28.37
C ASP A 238 -7.08 -17.53 27.75
N PHE A 239 -7.34 -18.71 28.34
CA PHE A 239 -8.42 -19.60 27.93
C PHE A 239 -9.74 -19.33 28.67
N GLY A 240 -9.89 -18.17 29.32
CA GLY A 240 -11.06 -17.79 30.10
C GLY A 240 -12.39 -17.82 29.34
N ASP A 241 -12.34 -17.54 28.03
CA ASP A 241 -13.51 -17.41 27.16
C ASP A 241 -13.87 -18.69 26.39
N LEU A 242 -13.16 -19.80 26.67
CA LEU A 242 -13.41 -21.10 26.09
C LEU A 242 -14.87 -21.52 26.30
N THR A 243 -15.61 -21.72 25.21
CA THR A 243 -17.03 -22.05 25.27
C THR A 243 -17.50 -22.80 24.04
N HIS A 244 -18.67 -23.43 24.14
CA HIS A 244 -19.41 -23.94 22.98
C HIS A 244 -20.07 -22.76 22.27
N SER A 245 -19.69 -22.45 21.03
CA SER A 245 -20.35 -21.42 20.22
C SER A 245 -20.31 -21.79 18.74
N TRP A 246 -20.77 -20.89 17.86
CA TRP A 246 -20.62 -21.06 16.42
C TRP A 246 -19.13 -21.08 16.05
N ALA A 247 -18.70 -22.07 15.27
CA ALA A 247 -17.29 -22.22 14.88
C ALA A 247 -16.71 -20.94 14.22
N VAL A 248 -17.51 -20.29 13.37
CA VAL A 248 -17.14 -19.03 12.68
C VAL A 248 -17.00 -17.82 13.62
N ALA A 249 -17.50 -17.89 14.86
CA ALA A 249 -17.39 -16.79 15.82
C ALA A 249 -15.93 -16.49 16.19
N GLU A 250 -15.04 -17.47 16.21
CA GLU A 250 -13.60 -17.26 16.43
C GLU A 250 -13.01 -16.31 15.37
N LEU A 251 -13.35 -16.54 14.10
CA LEU A 251 -12.91 -15.66 13.01
C LEU A 251 -13.54 -14.27 13.12
N ALA A 252 -14.80 -14.17 13.57
CA ALA A 252 -15.44 -12.87 13.79
C ALA A 252 -14.71 -12.06 14.88
N VAL A 253 -14.26 -12.71 15.96
CA VAL A 253 -13.47 -12.07 17.01
C VAL A 253 -12.12 -11.58 16.47
N ALA A 254 -11.38 -12.45 15.77
CA ALA A 254 -10.12 -12.09 15.14
C ALA A 254 -10.28 -10.91 14.15
N CYS A 255 -11.28 -10.96 13.28
CA CYS A 255 -11.57 -9.88 12.32
C CYS A 255 -11.91 -8.57 13.02
N THR A 256 -12.69 -8.60 14.10
CA THR A 256 -13.07 -7.39 14.84
C THR A 256 -11.83 -6.72 15.44
N SER A 257 -10.90 -7.50 15.99
CA SER A 257 -9.66 -6.97 16.60
C SER A 257 -8.74 -6.26 15.60
N VAL A 258 -8.83 -6.57 14.30
CA VAL A 258 -8.03 -5.90 13.26
C VAL A 258 -8.51 -4.46 12.99
N LEU A 259 -9.78 -4.16 13.23
CA LEU A 259 -10.45 -2.98 12.66
C LEU A 259 -10.15 -1.64 13.36
N HIS A 260 -9.52 -1.63 14.54
CA HIS A 260 -9.10 -0.39 15.20
C HIS A 260 -7.68 0.05 14.86
N HIS A 261 -6.88 -0.85 14.28
CA HIS A 261 -5.49 -0.57 13.96
C HIS A 261 -5.38 0.58 12.94
N HIS A 262 -4.29 1.31 13.02
CA HIS A 262 -4.02 2.51 12.23
C HIS A 262 -4.14 2.22 10.73
N GLY A 263 -5.00 2.96 10.03
CA GLY A 263 -5.25 2.78 8.60
C GLY A 263 -6.05 1.52 8.22
N ALA A 264 -6.60 0.79 9.19
CA ALA A 264 -7.47 -0.35 8.92
C ALA A 264 -8.77 0.11 8.23
N THR A 265 -9.25 -0.72 7.32
CA THR A 265 -10.55 -0.58 6.66
C THR A 265 -11.29 -1.90 6.74
N PRO A 266 -12.59 -1.97 6.40
CA PRO A 266 -13.29 -3.24 6.28
C PRO A 266 -12.61 -4.24 5.31
N ALA A 267 -11.85 -3.77 4.32
CA ALA A 267 -11.09 -4.65 3.43
C ALA A 267 -9.83 -5.26 4.09
N SER A 268 -9.36 -4.72 5.21
CA SER A 268 -8.16 -5.21 5.90
C SER A 268 -8.32 -6.64 6.43
N VAL A 269 -9.55 -7.08 6.74
CA VAL A 269 -9.80 -8.43 7.27
C VAL A 269 -9.75 -9.54 6.20
N LEU A 270 -9.73 -9.18 4.91
CA LEU A 270 -9.80 -10.16 3.82
C LEU A 270 -8.63 -11.13 3.83
N SER A 271 -7.44 -10.68 4.23
CA SER A 271 -6.26 -11.53 4.41
C SER A 271 -6.46 -12.58 5.50
N ALA A 272 -7.11 -12.21 6.63
CA ALA A 272 -7.42 -13.14 7.71
C ALA A 272 -8.42 -14.22 7.24
N ILE A 273 -9.44 -13.81 6.49
CA ILE A 273 -10.50 -14.71 5.99
C ILE A 273 -9.92 -15.73 5.01
N ARG A 274 -9.08 -15.28 4.07
CA ARG A 274 -8.40 -16.18 3.11
C ARG A 274 -7.54 -17.21 3.84
N ALA A 275 -6.74 -16.76 4.81
CA ALA A 275 -5.84 -17.62 5.57
C ALA A 275 -6.60 -18.60 6.49
N PHE A 276 -7.68 -18.14 7.13
CA PHE A 276 -8.57 -19.00 7.91
C PHE A 276 -9.20 -20.09 7.03
N HIS A 277 -9.78 -19.70 5.88
CA HIS A 277 -10.42 -20.63 4.94
C HIS A 277 -9.45 -21.71 4.44
N ALA A 278 -8.18 -21.36 4.20
CA ALA A 278 -7.16 -22.30 3.76
C ALA A 278 -6.89 -23.44 4.76
N VAL A 279 -7.12 -23.21 6.06
CA VAL A 279 -6.95 -24.20 7.12
C VAL A 279 -8.27 -24.86 7.50
N ARG A 280 -9.31 -24.05 7.70
CA ARG A 280 -10.66 -24.47 8.07
C ARG A 280 -11.63 -23.88 7.03
N PRO A 281 -12.02 -24.65 6.01
CA PRO A 281 -12.89 -24.15 4.95
C PRO A 281 -14.21 -23.59 5.49
N LEU A 282 -14.54 -22.37 5.11
CA LEU A 282 -15.82 -21.70 5.41
C LEU A 282 -16.91 -22.22 4.46
N VAL A 283 -18.15 -22.38 4.97
CA VAL A 283 -19.32 -22.72 4.14
C VAL A 283 -20.25 -21.52 3.94
N GLY A 284 -21.14 -21.60 2.94
CA GLY A 284 -21.98 -20.48 2.51
C GLY A 284 -22.78 -19.77 3.61
N ASP A 285 -23.35 -20.51 4.57
CA ASP A 285 -24.09 -19.90 5.69
C ASP A 285 -23.16 -19.16 6.67
N GLU A 286 -21.92 -19.61 6.84
CA GLU A 286 -20.92 -18.95 7.70
C GLU A 286 -20.45 -17.63 7.08
N LEU A 287 -20.26 -17.59 5.76
CA LEU A 287 -19.88 -16.38 5.02
C LEU A 287 -20.94 -15.29 5.16
N ASP A 288 -22.22 -15.67 5.18
CA ASP A 288 -23.33 -14.73 5.31
C ASP A 288 -23.50 -14.15 6.71
N VAL A 289 -23.03 -14.85 7.75
CA VAL A 289 -23.16 -14.40 9.15
C VAL A 289 -21.87 -13.81 9.71
N LEU A 290 -20.72 -14.02 9.07
CA LEU A 290 -19.42 -13.57 9.56
C LEU A 290 -19.40 -12.05 9.82
N TRP A 291 -19.79 -11.22 8.84
CA TRP A 291 -19.80 -9.76 9.03
C TRP A 291 -20.85 -9.28 10.04
N PRO A 292 -22.10 -9.81 10.04
CA PRO A 292 -23.04 -9.56 11.14
C PRO A 292 -22.48 -9.90 12.53
N LEU A 293 -21.72 -10.99 12.66
CA LEU A 293 -21.06 -11.36 13.92
C LEU A 293 -19.94 -10.39 14.31
N VAL A 294 -19.17 -9.87 13.33
CA VAL A 294 -18.18 -8.79 13.56
C VAL A 294 -18.87 -7.52 14.09
N VAL A 295 -19.99 -7.12 13.49
CA VAL A 295 -20.79 -5.98 13.97
C VAL A 295 -21.30 -6.21 15.39
N LEU A 296 -21.84 -7.41 15.67
CA LEU A 296 -22.32 -7.77 17.00
C LEU A 296 -21.19 -7.78 18.04
N ARG A 297 -20.01 -8.31 17.69
CA ARG A 297 -18.82 -8.26 18.57
C ARG A 297 -18.42 -6.82 18.87
N GLY A 298 -18.36 -5.95 17.86
CA GLY A 298 -18.10 -4.52 18.07
C GLY A 298 -19.13 -3.84 18.97
N CYS A 299 -20.43 -4.18 18.82
CA CYS A 299 -21.48 -3.68 19.70
C CYS A 299 -21.28 -4.12 21.16
N VAL A 300 -20.99 -5.41 21.38
CA VAL A 300 -20.73 -5.98 22.71
C VAL A 300 -19.52 -5.31 23.35
N LEU A 301 -18.41 -5.17 22.62
CA LEU A 301 -17.20 -4.50 23.10
C LEU A 301 -17.51 -3.07 23.60
N VAL A 302 -18.19 -2.26 22.78
CA VAL A 302 -18.54 -0.87 23.14
C VAL A 302 -19.39 -0.80 24.40
N VAL A 303 -20.44 -1.62 24.53
CA VAL A 303 -21.33 -1.53 25.72
C VAL A 303 -20.64 -2.05 26.98
N CYS A 304 -19.80 -3.08 26.86
CA CYS A 304 -19.06 -3.67 27.97
C CYS A 304 -17.96 -2.70 28.46
N GLY A 305 -17.16 -2.13 27.55
CA GLY A 305 -16.12 -1.17 27.92
C GLY A 305 -16.68 0.08 28.57
N GLN A 306 -17.80 0.61 28.05
CA GLN A 306 -18.50 1.76 28.66
C GLN A 306 -19.00 1.44 30.07
N HIS A 307 -19.57 0.26 30.27
CA HIS A 307 -20.03 -0.15 31.58
C HIS A 307 -18.86 -0.31 32.57
N ALA A 308 -17.76 -0.94 32.15
CA ALA A 308 -16.56 -1.09 32.97
C ALA A 308 -15.96 0.27 33.37
N ALA A 309 -15.89 1.23 32.43
CA ALA A 309 -15.41 2.58 32.69
C ALA A 309 -16.29 3.34 33.70
N LEU A 310 -17.61 3.10 33.72
CA LEU A 310 -18.53 3.68 34.71
C LEU A 310 -18.32 3.11 36.12
N GLN A 311 -17.93 1.84 36.24
CA GLN A 311 -17.70 1.20 37.53
C GLN A 311 -16.36 1.62 38.16
N ASN A 312 -15.35 1.95 37.35
CA ASN A 312 -14.03 2.39 37.79
C ASN A 312 -13.56 3.66 37.04
N PRO A 313 -14.11 4.84 37.36
CA PRO A 313 -13.86 6.09 36.62
C PRO A 313 -12.40 6.56 36.63
N ASP A 314 -11.63 6.17 37.64
CA ASP A 314 -10.22 6.57 37.82
C ASP A 314 -9.24 5.70 37.01
N ASN A 315 -9.74 4.72 36.22
CA ASN A 315 -8.90 3.83 35.41
C ASN A 315 -8.61 4.40 34.01
N GLY A 316 -7.43 5.02 33.83
CA GLY A 316 -6.99 5.57 32.55
C GLY A 316 -6.87 4.55 31.41
N TYR A 317 -6.64 3.26 31.72
CA TYR A 317 -6.61 2.17 30.73
C TYR A 317 -7.99 1.91 30.12
N ALA A 318 -9.04 1.97 30.96
CA ALA A 318 -10.42 1.78 30.51
C ALA A 318 -10.84 2.87 29.51
N THR A 319 -10.40 4.12 29.69
CA THR A 319 -10.75 5.22 28.78
C THR A 319 -10.11 5.07 27.40
N ALA A 320 -8.85 4.63 27.31
CA ALA A 320 -8.16 4.39 26.04
C ALA A 320 -8.70 3.17 25.28
N ALA A 321 -9.24 2.17 25.99
CA ALA A 321 -9.91 1.02 25.38
C ALA A 321 -11.20 1.42 24.63
N LEU A 322 -11.95 2.41 25.15
CA LEU A 322 -13.19 2.87 24.54
C LEU A 322 -13.00 3.37 23.10
N ASP A 323 -11.96 4.16 22.84
CA ASP A 323 -11.72 4.68 21.49
C ASP A 323 -11.44 3.55 20.48
N ARG A 324 -10.74 2.50 20.91
CA ARG A 324 -10.47 1.30 20.08
C ARG A 324 -11.76 0.54 19.79
N GLU A 325 -12.54 0.23 20.83
CA GLU A 325 -13.81 -0.49 20.69
C GLU A 325 -14.78 0.25 19.77
N TRP A 326 -14.83 1.59 19.89
CA TRP A 326 -15.60 2.44 18.99
C TRP A 326 -15.10 2.37 17.55
N ALA A 327 -13.79 2.41 17.31
CA ALA A 327 -13.22 2.27 15.97
C ALA A 327 -13.59 0.91 15.33
N MET A 328 -13.52 -0.19 16.09
CA MET A 328 -13.96 -1.52 15.62
C MET A 328 -15.44 -1.52 15.24
N PHE A 329 -16.30 -0.94 16.08
CA PHE A 329 -17.74 -0.83 15.80
C PHE A 329 -18.03 0.02 14.55
N GLU A 330 -17.41 1.20 14.43
CA GLU A 330 -17.63 2.11 13.30
C GLU A 330 -17.20 1.47 11.98
N ALA A 331 -16.03 0.81 11.95
CA ALA A 331 -15.56 0.08 10.78
C ALA A 331 -16.47 -1.11 10.44
N GLY A 332 -16.92 -1.88 11.43
CA GLY A 332 -17.88 -2.96 11.23
C GLY A 332 -19.21 -2.46 10.65
N ALA A 333 -19.72 -1.33 11.15
CA ALA A 333 -20.99 -0.74 10.76
C ALA A 333 -20.92 0.10 9.46
N SER A 334 -19.73 0.39 8.93
CA SER A 334 -19.58 1.28 7.77
C SER A 334 -19.93 0.64 6.43
N VAL A 335 -20.03 -0.69 6.36
CA VAL A 335 -20.33 -1.44 5.13
C VAL A 335 -21.48 -2.43 5.39
N PRO A 336 -22.47 -2.52 4.47
CA PRO A 336 -23.54 -3.51 4.58
C PRO A 336 -23.00 -4.95 4.62
N ALA A 337 -23.62 -5.80 5.44
CA ALA A 337 -23.23 -7.21 5.59
C ALA A 337 -23.28 -7.99 4.27
N GLU A 338 -24.23 -7.66 3.40
CA GLU A 338 -24.41 -8.31 2.10
C GLU A 338 -23.25 -8.03 1.14
N VAL A 339 -22.67 -6.81 1.21
CA VAL A 339 -21.48 -6.44 0.43
C VAL A 339 -20.28 -7.26 0.87
N MET A 340 -20.04 -7.34 2.18
CA MET A 340 -18.93 -8.10 2.74
C MET A 340 -19.08 -9.60 2.46
N ALA A 341 -20.27 -10.17 2.66
CA ALA A 341 -20.54 -11.58 2.38
C ALA A 341 -20.38 -11.94 0.89
N ALA A 342 -20.72 -11.02 -0.03
CA ALA A 342 -20.47 -11.21 -1.46
C ALA A 342 -18.97 -11.14 -1.79
N HIS A 343 -18.23 -10.24 -1.16
CA HIS A 343 -16.79 -10.11 -1.36
C HIS A 343 -16.01 -11.30 -0.76
N PHE A 344 -16.40 -11.81 0.41
CA PHE A 344 -15.78 -12.97 1.05
C PHE A 344 -15.81 -14.22 0.16
N ARG A 345 -16.93 -14.45 -0.55
CA ARG A 345 -17.06 -15.54 -1.53
C ARG A 345 -15.99 -15.45 -2.61
N GLN A 346 -15.80 -14.28 -3.20
CA GLN A 346 -14.75 -14.09 -4.21
C GLN A 346 -13.35 -14.33 -3.63
N VAL A 347 -13.08 -13.88 -2.40
CA VAL A 347 -11.78 -14.07 -1.74
C VAL A 347 -11.42 -15.56 -1.56
N ILE A 348 -12.41 -16.43 -1.40
CA ILE A 348 -12.22 -17.89 -1.26
C ILE A 348 -12.46 -18.66 -2.56
N GLY A 349 -12.71 -17.98 -3.68
CA GLY A 349 -12.95 -18.60 -4.98
C GLY A 349 -14.38 -19.09 -5.25
N GLU A 350 -15.35 -18.74 -4.40
CA GLU A 350 -16.77 -18.96 -4.66
C GLU A 350 -17.37 -17.80 -5.51
N PRO A 351 -18.32 -18.09 -6.41
CA PRO A 351 -18.99 -17.05 -7.17
C PRO A 351 -19.84 -16.16 -6.25
N ALA A 352 -19.82 -14.85 -6.51
CA ALA A 352 -20.70 -13.91 -5.82
C ALA A 352 -22.19 -14.22 -6.14
N PRO A 353 -23.10 -14.05 -5.17
CA PRO A 353 -24.52 -14.30 -5.38
C PRO A 353 -25.11 -13.30 -6.39
N HIS A 354 -26.11 -13.75 -7.16
CA HIS A 354 -26.90 -12.91 -8.07
C HIS A 354 -26.10 -12.18 -9.16
N SER A 355 -25.13 -12.85 -9.78
CA SER A 355 -24.29 -12.31 -10.86
C SER A 355 -25.03 -11.95 -12.15
N ASP A 356 -26.25 -12.47 -12.36
CA ASP A 356 -27.01 -12.19 -13.57
C ASP A 356 -27.68 -10.79 -13.53
N PRO A 357 -27.46 -9.95 -14.55
CA PRO A 357 -28.14 -8.66 -14.63
C PRO A 357 -29.65 -8.85 -14.82
N PRO A 358 -30.49 -8.03 -14.19
CA PRO A 358 -31.93 -8.13 -14.36
C PRO A 358 -32.31 -7.93 -15.84
N THR A 359 -33.27 -8.73 -16.30
CA THR A 359 -33.82 -8.62 -17.65
C THR A 359 -35.27 -8.18 -17.56
N SER A 360 -35.69 -7.32 -18.49
CA SER A 360 -37.08 -6.89 -18.63
C SER A 360 -37.50 -6.93 -20.09
N SER A 361 -38.78 -7.21 -20.33
CA SER A 361 -39.43 -7.08 -21.64
C SER A 361 -39.78 -5.63 -22.01
N HIS A 362 -39.70 -4.69 -21.06
CA HIS A 362 -39.97 -3.27 -21.25
C HIS A 362 -38.74 -2.43 -20.89
N PRO A 363 -38.16 -1.68 -21.84
CA PRO A 363 -37.03 -0.80 -21.56
C PRO A 363 -37.45 0.37 -20.66
N LEU A 364 -36.53 0.83 -19.82
CA LEU A 364 -36.68 1.99 -18.94
C LEU A 364 -36.91 3.28 -19.72
N LEU A 365 -36.26 3.41 -20.88
CA LEU A 365 -36.40 4.53 -21.81
C LEU A 365 -36.80 4.00 -23.20
N PRO A 366 -38.10 3.71 -23.45
CA PRO A 366 -38.55 3.13 -24.72
C PRO A 366 -38.29 4.01 -25.96
N GLU A 367 -38.19 5.32 -25.75
CA GLU A 367 -37.90 6.30 -26.79
C GLU A 367 -36.40 6.60 -26.96
N LEU A 368 -35.52 5.88 -26.24
CA LEU A 368 -34.08 6.07 -26.36
C LEU A 368 -33.64 5.66 -27.79
N PRO A 369 -32.93 6.53 -28.52
CA PRO A 369 -32.42 6.20 -29.85
C PRO A 369 -31.42 5.03 -29.78
N SER A 370 -31.34 4.25 -30.86
CA SER A 370 -30.38 3.14 -30.99
C SER A 370 -28.91 3.60 -31.03
N GLU A 371 -28.64 4.86 -31.37
CA GLU A 371 -27.30 5.44 -31.51
C GLU A 371 -26.85 6.18 -30.24
N ALA A 372 -26.83 5.49 -29.10
CA ALA A 372 -26.35 6.07 -27.84
C ALA A 372 -24.82 5.92 -27.71
N THR A 373 -24.13 6.98 -27.29
CA THR A 373 -22.67 6.95 -27.08
C THR A 373 -22.35 6.57 -25.64
N VAL A 374 -21.52 5.56 -25.41
CA VAL A 374 -21.01 5.23 -24.07
C VAL A 374 -19.65 5.88 -23.86
N LEU A 375 -19.52 6.69 -22.81
CA LEU A 375 -18.29 7.38 -22.47
C LEU A 375 -17.29 6.43 -21.81
N ASP A 376 -16.02 6.66 -22.12
CA ASP A 376 -14.89 6.18 -21.33
C ASP A 376 -14.41 7.30 -20.40
N LEU A 377 -14.57 7.10 -19.10
CA LEU A 377 -14.08 8.01 -18.05
C LEU A 377 -12.99 7.34 -17.19
N SER A 378 -12.48 6.20 -17.63
CA SER A 378 -11.43 5.44 -16.94
C SER A 378 -10.05 6.09 -17.07
N ALA A 379 -9.04 5.48 -16.42
CA ALA A 379 -7.64 5.91 -16.51
C ALA A 379 -7.10 5.97 -17.95
N THR A 380 -7.67 5.16 -18.87
CA THR A 380 -7.23 5.07 -20.27
C THR A 380 -7.94 6.05 -21.21
N SER A 381 -8.84 6.90 -20.71
CA SER A 381 -9.64 7.80 -21.55
C SER A 381 -8.81 8.88 -22.23
N ASP A 382 -8.85 8.93 -23.56
CA ASP A 382 -8.21 9.98 -24.37
C ASP A 382 -8.80 11.38 -24.08
N ALA A 383 -10.09 11.43 -23.72
CA ALA A 383 -10.79 12.68 -23.47
C ALA A 383 -10.29 13.42 -22.22
N LEU A 384 -9.54 12.71 -21.37
CA LEU A 384 -9.03 13.16 -20.08
C LEU A 384 -7.50 13.40 -20.07
N HIS A 385 -6.88 13.54 -21.26
CA HIS A 385 -5.46 13.84 -21.41
C HIS A 385 -5.05 15.21 -20.84
N GLY A 386 -3.74 15.37 -20.59
CA GLY A 386 -3.15 16.65 -20.22
C GLY A 386 -3.64 17.21 -18.87
N GLY A 387 -3.98 16.34 -17.92
CA GLY A 387 -4.51 16.74 -16.63
C GLY A 387 -5.98 17.17 -16.64
N GLY A 388 -6.68 17.03 -17.78
CA GLY A 388 -8.07 17.47 -17.91
C GLY A 388 -9.05 16.78 -16.94
N TRP A 389 -8.69 15.62 -16.38
CA TRP A 389 -9.47 14.93 -15.36
C TRP A 389 -9.49 15.63 -13.99
N LEU A 390 -8.55 16.54 -13.73
CA LEU A 390 -8.53 17.34 -12.50
C LEU A 390 -9.55 18.49 -12.52
N ASP A 391 -10.11 18.80 -13.70
CA ASP A 391 -11.15 19.80 -13.83
C ASP A 391 -12.47 19.28 -13.22
N PRO A 392 -13.08 19.99 -12.25
CA PRO A 392 -14.39 19.62 -11.70
C PRO A 392 -15.49 19.46 -12.74
N ASP A 393 -15.38 20.14 -13.89
CA ASP A 393 -16.33 20.09 -15.00
C ASP A 393 -15.92 19.10 -16.11
N ALA A 394 -14.88 18.28 -15.90
CA ALA A 394 -14.35 17.36 -16.90
C ALA A 394 -15.42 16.42 -17.48
N GLU A 395 -16.17 15.71 -16.63
CA GLU A 395 -17.24 14.80 -17.07
C GLU A 395 -18.29 15.57 -17.89
N SER A 396 -18.71 16.75 -17.41
CA SER A 396 -19.68 17.62 -18.09
C SER A 396 -19.20 18.07 -19.47
N ALA A 397 -17.91 18.37 -19.61
CA ALA A 397 -17.28 18.76 -20.88
C ALA A 397 -17.18 17.58 -21.86
N VAL A 398 -16.83 16.39 -21.38
CA VAL A 398 -16.80 15.15 -22.19
C VAL A 398 -18.21 14.83 -22.69
N VAL A 399 -19.22 14.87 -21.82
CA VAL A 399 -20.63 14.72 -22.19
C VAL A 399 -21.04 15.76 -23.23
N ALA A 400 -20.67 17.04 -23.03
CA ALA A 400 -21.01 18.12 -23.95
C ALA A 400 -20.52 17.85 -25.38
N ARG A 401 -19.25 17.41 -25.48
CA ARG A 401 -18.59 17.14 -26.73
C ARG A 401 -19.23 15.96 -27.45
N ALA A 402 -19.54 14.89 -26.73
CA ALA A 402 -20.21 13.70 -27.27
C ALA A 402 -21.63 14.01 -27.79
N LEU A 403 -22.40 14.85 -27.08
CA LEU A 403 -23.72 15.30 -27.56
C LEU A 403 -23.58 16.23 -28.78
N ALA A 404 -22.60 17.14 -28.78
CA ALA A 404 -22.37 18.07 -29.88
C ALA A 404 -21.90 17.39 -31.17
N SER A 405 -21.22 16.25 -31.08
CA SER A 405 -20.80 15.44 -32.25
C SER A 405 -21.93 14.64 -32.91
N GLY A 406 -23.20 14.90 -32.54
CA GLY A 406 -24.38 14.25 -33.10
C GLY A 406 -25.02 13.20 -32.19
N GLY A 407 -24.47 12.96 -30.99
CA GLY A 407 -25.05 12.05 -30.01
C GLY A 407 -26.39 12.56 -29.49
N THR A 408 -27.46 11.79 -29.68
CA THR A 408 -28.79 12.11 -29.14
C THR A 408 -28.94 11.67 -27.68
N ALA A 409 -28.15 10.68 -27.27
CA ALA A 409 -28.02 10.18 -25.91
C ALA A 409 -26.56 9.78 -25.60
N VAL A 410 -26.11 10.06 -24.37
CA VAL A 410 -24.77 9.72 -23.87
C VAL A 410 -24.90 9.01 -22.52
N LEU A 411 -24.17 7.93 -22.32
CA LEU A 411 -24.21 7.12 -21.10
C LEU A 411 -22.82 6.97 -20.49
N THR A 412 -22.74 6.86 -19.16
CA THR A 412 -21.53 6.41 -18.46
C THR A 412 -21.55 4.89 -18.26
N ARG A 413 -20.41 4.29 -17.88
CA ARG A 413 -20.34 2.85 -17.59
C ARG A 413 -20.60 2.53 -16.11
N HIS A 414 -21.28 1.42 -15.87
CA HIS A 414 -21.38 0.79 -14.55
C HIS A 414 -20.07 0.05 -14.23
N GLY A 415 -19.64 0.05 -12.97
CA GLY A 415 -18.41 -0.62 -12.52
C GLY A 415 -17.11 0.03 -13.00
N GLU A 416 -17.18 1.17 -13.68
CA GLU A 416 -16.00 1.93 -14.11
C GLU A 416 -15.44 2.74 -12.94
N CYS A 417 -14.13 2.65 -12.72
CA CYS A 417 -13.42 3.58 -11.85
C CYS A 417 -13.19 4.89 -12.61
N ARG A 418 -13.90 5.95 -12.23
CA ARG A 418 -13.82 7.25 -12.91
C ARG A 418 -12.57 8.02 -12.49
N LEU A 419 -11.68 8.30 -13.44
CA LEU A 419 -10.44 9.06 -13.22
C LEU A 419 -10.70 10.46 -12.68
N THR A 420 -11.81 11.09 -13.08
CA THR A 420 -12.28 12.41 -12.62
C THR A 420 -12.58 12.49 -11.13
N ARG A 421 -12.64 11.35 -10.43
CA ARG A 421 -12.83 11.27 -8.97
C ARG A 421 -11.54 11.00 -8.20
N THR A 422 -10.44 10.73 -8.90
CA THR A 422 -9.13 10.54 -8.28
C THR A 422 -8.71 11.81 -7.56
N ARG A 423 -8.26 11.67 -6.31
CA ARG A 423 -7.61 12.76 -5.56
C ARG A 423 -6.10 12.54 -5.59
N VAL A 424 -5.35 13.56 -6.01
CA VAL A 424 -3.88 13.60 -5.91
C VAL A 424 -3.46 14.03 -4.51
N ASP A 425 -2.20 13.78 -4.15
CA ASP A 425 -1.62 14.20 -2.86
C ASP A 425 -2.45 13.69 -1.66
N ASN A 426 -2.95 12.46 -1.76
CA ASN A 426 -3.85 11.87 -0.77
C ASN A 426 -3.42 10.43 -0.41
N THR A 427 -3.35 10.14 0.89
CA THR A 427 -2.99 8.81 1.38
C THR A 427 -4.18 7.84 1.48
N GLU A 428 -5.40 8.38 1.44
CA GLU A 428 -6.64 7.60 1.43
C GLU A 428 -7.09 7.23 0.01
N GLN A 429 -7.82 6.12 -0.12
CA GLN A 429 -8.43 5.75 -1.40
C GLN A 429 -9.63 6.65 -1.73
N SER A 430 -9.71 7.09 -2.99
CA SER A 430 -10.84 7.86 -3.48
C SER A 430 -12.02 6.95 -3.85
N ALA A 431 -13.25 7.43 -3.68
CA ALA A 431 -14.45 6.72 -4.11
C ALA A 431 -14.64 6.86 -5.64
N THR A 432 -13.91 6.03 -6.40
CA THR A 432 -13.84 6.10 -7.87
C THR A 432 -14.80 5.15 -8.57
N LEU A 433 -15.18 4.04 -7.93
CA LEU A 433 -15.99 2.99 -8.55
C LEU A 433 -17.45 3.41 -8.67
N ALA A 434 -17.97 3.51 -9.89
CA ALA A 434 -19.36 3.86 -10.16
C ALA A 434 -20.31 2.66 -9.97
N LEU A 435 -21.31 2.79 -9.10
CA LEU A 435 -22.31 1.76 -8.82
C LEU A 435 -23.63 1.96 -9.60
N GLY A 436 -23.67 2.90 -10.53
CA GLY A 436 -24.83 3.23 -11.35
C GLY A 436 -24.43 3.82 -12.70
N VAL A 437 -25.43 4.11 -13.53
CA VAL A 437 -25.27 4.67 -14.87
C VAL A 437 -25.95 6.03 -14.94
N GLU A 438 -25.28 7.01 -15.52
CA GLU A 438 -25.88 8.30 -15.87
C GLU A 438 -26.27 8.29 -17.34
N VAL A 439 -27.44 8.83 -17.66
CA VAL A 439 -27.96 9.01 -19.02
C VAL A 439 -28.16 10.50 -19.25
N HIS A 440 -27.46 11.04 -20.24
CA HIS A 440 -27.51 12.44 -20.65
C HIS A 440 -28.18 12.58 -22.01
N LEU A 441 -29.16 13.48 -22.11
CA LEU A 441 -30.07 13.59 -23.25
C LEU A 441 -30.20 15.04 -23.72
N THR A 442 -30.46 15.20 -25.02
CA THR A 442 -30.73 16.52 -25.66
C THR A 442 -32.19 16.97 -25.51
N ARG A 443 -33.10 16.04 -25.23
CA ARG A 443 -34.55 16.27 -25.03
C ARG A 443 -35.05 15.44 -23.85
N PRO A 444 -36.17 15.82 -23.20
CA PRO A 444 -36.75 14.98 -22.15
C PRO A 444 -37.32 13.72 -22.78
N LEU A 445 -37.09 12.57 -22.13
CA LEU A 445 -37.70 11.29 -22.47
C LEU A 445 -38.62 10.82 -21.35
N ALA A 446 -39.65 10.05 -21.70
CA ALA A 446 -40.47 9.36 -20.72
C ALA A 446 -39.69 8.19 -20.09
N VAL A 447 -39.80 8.05 -18.77
CA VAL A 447 -39.19 6.95 -18.01
C VAL A 447 -40.31 5.97 -17.65
N HIS A 448 -40.13 4.68 -17.93
CA HIS A 448 -41.15 3.64 -17.80
C HIS A 448 -40.74 2.57 -16.80
N ALA A 449 -41.71 2.01 -16.08
CA ALA A 449 -41.48 0.91 -15.15
C ALA A 449 -41.08 -0.36 -15.92
N PRO A 450 -39.85 -0.89 -15.74
CA PRO A 450 -39.45 -2.11 -16.43
C PRO A 450 -40.20 -3.34 -15.92
N TRP A 451 -40.74 -3.34 -14.70
CA TRP A 451 -41.49 -4.45 -14.13
C TRP A 451 -42.63 -3.95 -13.24
N VAL A 452 -43.46 -4.88 -12.79
CA VAL A 452 -44.47 -4.61 -11.75
C VAL A 452 -43.77 -4.48 -10.40
N GLY A 453 -44.03 -3.41 -9.67
CA GLY A 453 -43.39 -3.19 -8.37
C GLY A 453 -43.98 -2.03 -7.57
N THR A 454 -43.62 -1.96 -6.30
CA THR A 454 -44.03 -0.88 -5.41
C THR A 454 -43.18 0.35 -5.66
N VAL A 455 -43.82 1.51 -5.79
CA VAL A 455 -43.15 2.79 -6.00
C VAL A 455 -42.97 3.52 -4.67
N THR A 456 -41.77 4.05 -4.46
CA THR A 456 -41.46 4.99 -3.39
C THR A 456 -40.93 6.28 -4.00
N ARG A 457 -41.47 7.43 -3.60
CA ARG A 457 -40.99 8.74 -4.06
C ARG A 457 -39.97 9.31 -3.06
N HIS A 458 -38.88 9.85 -3.57
CA HIS A 458 -37.82 10.45 -2.76
C HIS A 458 -37.53 11.87 -3.27
N ALA A 459 -37.39 12.85 -2.38
CA ALA A 459 -37.15 14.24 -2.75
C ALA A 459 -38.11 14.75 -3.87
N GLU A 460 -37.75 15.83 -4.58
CA GLU A 460 -38.56 16.34 -5.71
C GLU A 460 -38.36 15.52 -7.00
N HIS A 461 -37.16 14.95 -7.20
CA HIS A 461 -36.75 14.33 -8.46
C HIS A 461 -36.33 12.84 -8.37
N GLY A 462 -36.73 12.13 -7.31
CA GLY A 462 -36.34 10.74 -7.07
C GLY A 462 -37.53 9.76 -7.05
N VAL A 463 -37.34 8.59 -7.65
CA VAL A 463 -38.31 7.48 -7.65
C VAL A 463 -37.56 6.16 -7.47
N THR A 464 -38.02 5.31 -6.55
CA THR A 464 -37.56 3.93 -6.41
C THR A 464 -38.68 2.97 -6.76
N LEU A 465 -38.40 2.00 -7.63
CA LEU A 465 -39.31 0.89 -7.95
C LEU A 465 -38.75 -0.41 -7.34
N THR A 466 -39.51 -1.03 -6.44
CA THR A 466 -39.07 -2.23 -5.70
C THR A 466 -39.88 -3.45 -6.10
N ALA A 467 -39.20 -4.54 -6.46
CA ALA A 467 -39.82 -5.85 -6.71
C ALA A 467 -38.86 -6.99 -6.40
N GLY A 468 -39.31 -8.02 -5.66
CA GLY A 468 -38.51 -9.23 -5.40
C GLY A 468 -37.14 -8.98 -4.76
N GLY A 469 -37.02 -7.97 -3.89
CA GLY A 469 -35.75 -7.58 -3.24
C GLY A 469 -34.77 -6.82 -4.14
N LEU A 470 -35.20 -6.42 -5.34
CA LEU A 470 -34.45 -5.55 -6.23
C LEU A 470 -35.08 -4.14 -6.22
N HIS A 471 -34.23 -3.14 -6.03
CA HIS A 471 -34.59 -1.73 -6.01
C HIS A 471 -34.00 -1.05 -7.25
N LEU A 472 -34.86 -0.47 -8.10
CA LEU A 472 -34.45 0.43 -9.18
C LEU A 472 -34.59 1.86 -8.66
N VAL A 473 -33.45 2.49 -8.38
CA VAL A 473 -33.35 3.86 -7.88
C VAL A 473 -33.11 4.78 -9.06
N LEU A 474 -34.00 5.75 -9.23
CA LEU A 474 -33.97 6.76 -10.29
C LEU A 474 -33.87 8.15 -9.66
N ASP A 475 -32.93 8.95 -10.13
CA ASP A 475 -32.78 10.36 -9.76
C ASP A 475 -32.67 11.24 -11.01
N GLY A 476 -33.15 12.48 -10.94
CA GLY A 476 -33.32 13.35 -12.12
C GLY A 476 -34.60 13.03 -12.92
N ILE A 477 -35.66 12.57 -12.26
CA ILE A 477 -36.98 12.31 -12.87
C ILE A 477 -38.03 13.29 -12.33
N ASN A 478 -38.87 13.86 -13.18
CA ASN A 478 -40.11 14.53 -12.81
C ASN A 478 -41.22 13.47 -12.72
N PRO A 479 -41.67 13.05 -11.52
CA PRO A 479 -42.59 11.94 -11.38
C PRO A 479 -43.94 12.24 -12.02
N ALA A 480 -44.52 11.28 -12.73
CA ALA A 480 -45.84 11.43 -13.33
C ALA A 480 -46.93 11.52 -12.26
N VAL A 481 -48.00 12.27 -12.51
CA VAL A 481 -49.11 12.45 -11.56
C VAL A 481 -49.77 11.12 -11.16
N ALA A 482 -49.78 10.14 -12.06
CA ALA A 482 -50.30 8.81 -11.82
C ALA A 482 -49.41 7.93 -10.91
N VAL A 483 -48.21 8.40 -10.57
CA VAL A 483 -47.30 7.70 -9.65
C VAL A 483 -47.56 8.17 -8.22
N ILE A 484 -48.22 7.29 -7.48
CA ILE A 484 -48.57 7.50 -6.07
C ILE A 484 -47.49 6.85 -5.21
N ASP A 485 -47.01 7.57 -4.20
CA ASP A 485 -46.07 7.03 -3.22
C ASP A 485 -46.71 5.87 -2.44
N GLY A 486 -46.01 4.73 -2.34
CA GLY A 486 -46.54 3.47 -1.82
C GLY A 486 -47.50 2.73 -2.76
N GLY A 487 -47.78 3.27 -3.96
CA GLY A 487 -48.61 2.62 -4.97
C GLY A 487 -47.86 1.53 -5.75
N GLU A 488 -48.61 0.70 -6.49
CA GLU A 488 -48.05 -0.28 -7.43
C GLU A 488 -47.97 0.32 -8.84
N ALA A 489 -46.81 0.21 -9.48
CA ALA A 489 -46.66 0.48 -10.90
C ALA A 489 -46.70 -0.83 -11.69
N VAL A 490 -47.37 -0.83 -12.84
CA VAL A 490 -47.37 -1.97 -13.77
C VAL A 490 -46.24 -1.84 -14.79
N SER A 491 -45.77 -2.97 -15.33
CA SER A 491 -44.74 -2.95 -16.38
C SER A 491 -45.18 -2.12 -17.58
N GLY A 492 -44.29 -1.26 -18.07
CA GLY A 492 -44.55 -0.31 -19.15
C GLY A 492 -45.25 0.99 -18.73
N GLN A 493 -45.71 1.12 -17.48
CA GLN A 493 -46.31 2.36 -16.98
C GLN A 493 -45.27 3.49 -16.95
N GLN A 494 -45.65 4.69 -17.40
CA GLN A 494 -44.80 5.86 -17.30
C GLN A 494 -44.63 6.28 -15.82
N LEU A 495 -43.40 6.24 -15.34
CA LEU A 495 -43.00 6.70 -14.01
C LEU A 495 -42.80 8.21 -13.96
N GLY A 496 -42.43 8.84 -15.07
CA GLY A 496 -42.18 10.27 -15.15
C GLY A 496 -41.49 10.69 -16.45
N THR A 497 -40.88 11.86 -16.43
CA THR A 497 -40.03 12.36 -17.53
C THR A 497 -38.68 12.79 -16.99
N VAL A 498 -37.61 12.63 -17.77
CA VAL A 498 -36.28 13.08 -17.35
C VAL A 498 -36.28 14.58 -17.10
N ALA A 499 -35.78 15.00 -15.94
CA ALA A 499 -35.74 16.38 -15.50
C ALA A 499 -34.59 17.14 -16.15
N ALA A 500 -34.78 18.45 -16.33
CA ALA A 500 -33.72 19.34 -16.80
C ALA A 500 -32.81 19.77 -15.63
N GLN A 501 -31.51 19.59 -15.78
CA GLN A 501 -30.46 19.98 -14.83
C GLN A 501 -29.35 20.70 -15.59
N GLY A 502 -29.04 21.94 -15.21
CA GLY A 502 -27.96 22.72 -15.84
C GLY A 502 -28.12 22.94 -17.35
N GLY A 503 -29.35 22.99 -17.87
CA GLY A 503 -29.64 23.16 -19.30
C GLY A 503 -29.55 21.87 -20.14
N ARG A 504 -29.40 20.70 -19.51
CA ARG A 504 -29.44 19.37 -20.14
C ARG A 504 -30.44 18.47 -19.42
N TYR A 505 -30.79 17.34 -20.01
CA TYR A 505 -31.62 16.32 -19.36
C TYR A 505 -30.73 15.19 -18.85
N ARG A 506 -30.77 14.92 -17.56
CA ARG A 506 -29.94 13.90 -16.91
C ARG A 506 -30.81 12.97 -16.07
N LEU A 507 -30.60 11.67 -16.25
CA LEU A 507 -31.21 10.61 -15.44
C LEU A 507 -30.10 9.75 -14.86
N ASP A 508 -30.10 9.59 -13.55
CA ASP A 508 -29.23 8.63 -12.87
C ASP A 508 -30.01 7.36 -12.56
N VAL A 509 -29.44 6.21 -12.92
CA VAL A 509 -30.07 4.90 -12.82
C VAL A 509 -29.16 3.98 -12.01
N GLN A 510 -29.65 3.46 -10.89
CA GLN A 510 -28.94 2.50 -10.07
C GLN A 510 -29.86 1.33 -9.69
N LEU A 511 -29.29 0.14 -9.66
CA LEU A 511 -29.94 -1.03 -9.06
C LEU A 511 -29.29 -1.32 -7.71
N SER A 512 -30.09 -1.74 -6.74
CA SER A 512 -29.61 -2.20 -5.44
C SER A 512 -30.36 -3.44 -4.98
N ARG A 513 -29.63 -4.38 -4.39
CA ARG A 513 -30.14 -5.56 -3.67
C ARG A 513 -29.98 -5.45 -2.16
N LEU A 514 -29.50 -4.31 -1.67
CA LEU A 514 -29.37 -4.06 -0.23
C LEU A 514 -30.76 -4.04 0.40
N GLY A 515 -30.89 -4.57 1.63
CA GLY A 515 -32.18 -4.56 2.32
C GLY A 515 -32.76 -3.16 2.57
N THR A 516 -31.91 -2.13 2.58
CA THR A 516 -32.31 -0.71 2.69
C THR A 516 -32.76 -0.11 1.36
N GLY A 517 -32.42 -0.74 0.23
CA GLY A 517 -32.59 -0.23 -1.14
C GLY A 517 -31.70 0.95 -1.52
N ILE A 518 -30.88 1.47 -0.60
CA ILE A 518 -30.05 2.66 -0.80
C ILE A 518 -28.58 2.23 -0.83
N ALA A 519 -27.93 2.45 -1.97
CA ALA A 519 -26.49 2.31 -2.14
C ALA A 519 -25.85 3.69 -2.40
N PRO A 520 -24.56 3.90 -2.07
CA PRO A 520 -23.86 5.09 -2.54
C PRO A 520 -23.74 5.06 -4.06
N ARG A 521 -23.59 6.24 -4.68
CA ARG A 521 -23.31 6.33 -6.13
C ARG A 521 -21.90 5.87 -6.48
N PHE A 522 -20.96 6.14 -5.59
CA PHE A 522 -19.55 5.78 -5.73
C PHE A 522 -19.01 5.19 -4.44
N THR A 523 -18.07 4.27 -4.56
CA THR A 523 -17.38 3.64 -3.44
C THR A 523 -15.87 3.57 -3.71
N PRO A 524 -15.01 3.56 -2.68
CA PRO A 524 -13.65 3.12 -2.84
C PRO A 524 -13.62 1.71 -3.45
N PRO A 525 -12.66 1.42 -4.34
CA PRO A 525 -12.67 0.19 -5.10
C PRO A 525 -12.28 -1.02 -4.25
N GLY A 526 -11.73 -0.88 -3.04
CA GLY A 526 -11.24 -2.00 -2.22
C GLY A 526 -12.25 -3.12 -1.89
N LEU A 527 -13.55 -2.88 -2.06
CA LEU A 527 -14.63 -3.88 -1.94
C LEU A 527 -15.51 -3.98 -3.20
N ASP A 528 -14.93 -3.63 -4.36
CA ASP A 528 -15.57 -3.59 -5.68
C ASP A 528 -16.47 -4.81 -5.98
N VAL A 529 -15.97 -6.03 -5.84
CA VAL A 529 -16.74 -7.25 -6.15
C VAL A 529 -18.02 -7.33 -5.30
N GLY A 530 -17.94 -6.94 -4.02
CA GLY A 530 -19.08 -6.99 -3.12
C GLY A 530 -20.12 -5.93 -3.47
N TRP A 531 -19.66 -4.72 -3.76
CA TRP A 531 -20.52 -3.62 -4.15
C TRP A 531 -21.19 -3.86 -5.51
N LEU A 532 -20.47 -4.38 -6.50
CA LEU A 532 -21.02 -4.69 -7.83
C LEU A 532 -21.99 -5.87 -7.81
N ALA A 533 -21.79 -6.84 -6.92
CA ALA A 533 -22.78 -7.91 -6.69
C ALA A 533 -24.08 -7.35 -6.10
N MET A 534 -23.98 -6.40 -5.16
CA MET A 534 -25.15 -5.78 -4.52
C MET A 534 -25.78 -4.66 -5.35
N CYS A 535 -25.04 -4.08 -6.29
CA CYS A 535 -25.51 -3.05 -7.20
C CYS A 535 -25.32 -3.52 -8.65
N PRO A 536 -26.18 -4.41 -9.17
CA PRO A 536 -26.00 -5.01 -10.49
C PRO A 536 -26.12 -3.96 -11.62
N ASP A 537 -25.57 -4.28 -12.78
CA ASP A 537 -25.52 -3.37 -13.93
C ASP A 537 -26.94 -3.01 -14.47
N PRO A 538 -27.37 -1.73 -14.41
CA PRO A 538 -28.66 -1.30 -14.94
C PRO A 538 -28.68 -1.09 -16.45
N THR A 539 -27.54 -1.16 -17.14
CA THR A 539 -27.42 -0.84 -18.57
C THR A 539 -28.40 -1.65 -19.41
N GLY A 540 -28.67 -2.90 -19.00
CA GLY A 540 -29.61 -3.76 -19.70
C GLY A 540 -31.08 -3.33 -19.67
N LEU A 541 -31.45 -2.41 -18.78
CA LEU A 541 -32.77 -1.77 -18.73
C LEU A 541 -32.83 -0.52 -19.62
N ILE A 542 -31.68 0.06 -19.94
CA ILE A 542 -31.56 1.32 -20.69
C ILE A 542 -31.36 1.03 -22.17
N LEU A 543 -30.40 0.16 -22.52
CA LEU A 543 -30.04 -0.19 -23.89
C LEU A 543 -30.55 -1.59 -24.29
N PRO A 544 -31.17 -1.76 -25.48
CA PRO A 544 -31.53 -3.06 -26.01
C PRO A 544 -30.30 -3.99 -26.16
N ARG A 545 -30.48 -5.31 -26.00
CA ARG A 545 -29.36 -6.29 -26.04
C ARG A 545 -28.47 -6.23 -27.28
N ALA A 546 -28.99 -5.82 -28.44
CA ALA A 546 -28.24 -5.74 -29.70
C ALA A 546 -27.34 -4.49 -29.81
N ASP A 547 -27.64 -3.44 -29.04
CA ASP A 547 -26.97 -2.14 -29.07
C ASP A 547 -26.14 -1.89 -27.79
N ARG A 548 -26.00 -2.93 -26.95
CA ARG A 548 -25.02 -2.88 -25.87
C ARG A 548 -23.65 -2.80 -26.51
N PRO A 549 -22.77 -1.88 -26.09
CA PRO A 549 -21.36 -2.13 -26.30
C PRO A 549 -21.12 -3.54 -25.80
N VAL A 550 -20.48 -4.39 -26.62
CA VAL A 550 -19.74 -5.51 -26.04
C VAL A 550 -18.95 -4.83 -24.94
N ALA A 551 -19.17 -5.20 -23.68
CA ALA A 551 -18.29 -4.74 -22.63
C ALA A 551 -16.92 -5.19 -23.14
N ASP A 552 -16.15 -4.28 -23.75
CA ASP A 552 -14.72 -4.42 -23.89
C ASP A 552 -14.35 -4.72 -22.46
N THR A 553 -14.08 -6.01 -22.30
CA THR A 553 -14.20 -6.79 -21.08
C THR A 553 -13.89 -5.92 -19.88
N LEU A 554 -14.71 -5.97 -18.82
CA LEU A 554 -14.25 -5.67 -17.46
C LEU A 554 -12.76 -6.02 -17.44
N THR A 555 -11.93 -4.99 -17.31
CA THR A 555 -10.50 -5.07 -17.65
C THR A 555 -9.98 -6.36 -17.03
N GLU A 556 -9.33 -7.21 -17.84
CA GLU A 556 -8.81 -8.50 -17.38
C GLU A 556 -8.23 -8.31 -15.96
N PRO A 557 -8.61 -9.13 -14.96
CA PRO A 557 -8.22 -8.87 -13.58
C PRO A 557 -6.72 -8.62 -13.49
N GLU A 558 -6.31 -7.64 -12.70
CA GLU A 558 -4.91 -7.20 -12.58
C GLU A 558 -3.94 -8.37 -12.32
N SER A 559 -4.38 -9.36 -11.53
CA SER A 559 -3.61 -10.59 -11.28
C SER A 559 -3.35 -11.42 -12.53
N VAL A 560 -4.32 -11.50 -13.45
CA VAL A 560 -4.20 -12.27 -14.70
C VAL A 560 -3.24 -11.55 -15.66
N LEU A 561 -3.28 -10.22 -15.73
CA LEU A 561 -2.30 -9.45 -16.52
C LEU A 561 -0.88 -9.62 -15.96
N LEU A 562 -0.73 -9.59 -14.64
CA LEU A 562 0.56 -9.83 -13.97
C LEU A 562 1.08 -11.24 -14.25
N GLU A 563 0.24 -12.27 -14.18
CA GLU A 563 0.60 -13.64 -14.57
C GLU A 563 1.06 -13.71 -16.02
N ARG A 564 0.33 -13.09 -16.96
CA ARG A 564 0.73 -13.01 -18.37
C ARG A 564 2.07 -12.30 -18.56
N ARG A 565 2.34 -11.25 -17.78
CA ARG A 565 3.64 -10.56 -17.76
C ARG A 565 4.75 -11.50 -17.32
N VAL A 566 4.59 -12.19 -16.18
CA VAL A 566 5.56 -13.15 -15.65
C VAL A 566 5.86 -14.26 -16.67
N MET A 567 4.85 -14.72 -17.40
CA MET A 567 5.01 -15.72 -18.46
C MET A 567 5.67 -15.19 -19.74
N SER A 568 5.61 -13.88 -19.99
CA SER A 568 6.10 -13.26 -21.23
C SER A 568 7.52 -12.67 -21.10
N PHE A 569 7.90 -12.24 -19.91
CA PHE A 569 9.19 -11.58 -19.65
C PHE A 569 10.25 -12.60 -19.22
N ALA A 570 11.52 -12.30 -19.53
CA ALA A 570 12.61 -13.08 -18.96
C ALA A 570 12.63 -12.88 -17.44
N THR A 571 12.93 -13.93 -16.67
CA THR A 571 12.89 -13.90 -15.20
C THR A 571 13.81 -12.84 -14.58
N VAL A 572 14.87 -12.44 -15.29
CA VAL A 572 15.80 -11.37 -14.87
C VAL A 572 15.22 -9.95 -15.04
N GLN A 573 14.06 -9.80 -15.70
CA GLN A 573 13.36 -8.52 -15.82
C GLN A 573 12.33 -8.39 -14.69
N GLU A 574 12.81 -7.97 -13.53
CA GLU A 574 12.02 -7.84 -12.32
C GLU A 574 10.94 -6.73 -12.43
N HIS A 575 10.03 -6.72 -11.46
CA HIS A 575 9.11 -5.62 -11.24
C HIS A 575 9.22 -5.14 -9.80
N TYR A 576 8.82 -3.89 -9.56
CA TYR A 576 8.72 -3.36 -8.22
C TYR A 576 7.55 -3.98 -7.47
N PHE A 577 7.70 -4.12 -6.16
CA PHE A 577 6.68 -4.58 -5.21
C PHE A 577 6.22 -6.03 -5.41
N GLU A 578 5.73 -6.65 -4.33
CA GLU A 578 5.16 -8.00 -4.39
C GLU A 578 3.82 -8.02 -5.16
N THR A 579 3.00 -6.99 -4.94
CA THR A 579 1.72 -6.77 -5.63
C THR A 579 1.74 -5.41 -6.35
N PRO A 580 2.38 -5.32 -7.54
CA PRO A 580 2.50 -4.07 -8.28
C PRO A 580 1.14 -3.55 -8.75
N PRO A 581 0.84 -2.24 -8.58
CA PRO A 581 -0.36 -1.64 -9.14
C PRO A 581 -0.26 -1.52 -10.67
N GLN A 582 -1.37 -1.74 -11.38
CA GLN A 582 -1.48 -1.55 -12.83
C GLN A 582 -1.61 -0.07 -13.18
N ILE A 583 -0.49 0.57 -13.48
CA ILE A 583 -0.40 1.98 -13.86
C ILE A 583 -0.69 2.17 -15.36
N GLU A 584 -1.75 2.91 -15.70
CA GLU A 584 -2.15 3.21 -17.10
C GLU A 584 -2.22 4.71 -17.41
N ARG A 585 -2.02 5.56 -16.39
CA ARG A 585 -2.02 7.01 -16.54
C ARG A 585 -0.89 7.63 -15.73
N GLY A 586 -0.27 8.66 -16.27
CA GLY A 586 0.64 9.53 -15.53
C GLY A 586 0.34 11.00 -15.79
N TRP A 587 0.53 11.83 -14.78
CA TRP A 587 0.39 13.28 -14.87
C TRP A 587 1.37 13.97 -13.93
N GLN A 588 2.26 14.81 -14.46
CA GLN A 588 3.30 15.49 -13.66
C GLN A 588 4.10 14.47 -12.82
N HIS A 589 4.18 14.64 -11.50
CA HIS A 589 4.85 13.70 -10.57
C HIS A 589 3.89 12.65 -9.98
N HIS A 590 2.79 12.35 -10.67
CA HIS A 590 1.84 11.31 -10.28
C HIS A 590 1.72 10.20 -11.32
N LEU A 591 1.53 8.98 -10.81
CA LEU A 591 1.11 7.80 -11.55
C LEU A 591 -0.29 7.40 -11.07
N VAL A 592 -1.16 6.91 -11.94
CA VAL A 592 -2.55 6.56 -11.60
C VAL A 592 -2.86 5.17 -12.14
N ASP A 593 -3.37 4.31 -11.26
CA ASP A 593 -3.76 2.95 -11.61
C ASP A 593 -5.16 2.87 -12.23
N THR A 594 -5.51 1.69 -12.73
CA THR A 594 -6.83 1.40 -13.33
C THR A 594 -8.01 1.50 -12.35
N ARG A 595 -7.73 1.49 -11.04
CA ARG A 595 -8.72 1.68 -9.98
C ARG A 595 -8.89 3.17 -9.62
N GLY A 596 -8.14 4.05 -10.27
CA GLY A 596 -8.16 5.49 -10.06
C GLY A 596 -7.40 5.93 -8.80
N ARG A 597 -6.53 5.09 -8.22
CA ARG A 597 -5.64 5.53 -7.15
C ARG A 597 -4.46 6.29 -7.75
N SER A 598 -4.23 7.50 -7.24
CA SER A 598 -3.01 8.26 -7.54
C SER A 598 -1.89 7.86 -6.60
N TYR A 599 -0.70 7.71 -7.17
CA TYR A 599 0.55 7.48 -6.47
C TYR A 599 1.51 8.63 -6.73
N LEU A 600 2.10 9.16 -5.67
CA LEU A 600 3.21 10.10 -5.76
C LEU A 600 4.46 9.38 -6.25
N ASP A 601 5.03 9.87 -7.34
CA ASP A 601 6.21 9.29 -7.97
C ASP A 601 7.49 9.92 -7.41
N MET A 602 8.09 9.24 -6.43
CA MET A 602 9.37 9.64 -5.84
C MET A 602 10.57 8.91 -6.48
N LEU A 603 10.34 8.17 -7.57
CA LEU A 603 11.30 7.24 -8.17
C LEU A 603 11.79 7.66 -9.55
N ASN A 604 11.00 8.32 -10.39
CA ASN A 604 11.34 8.41 -11.81
C ASN A 604 12.12 9.68 -12.16
N ASN A 605 13.45 9.55 -12.29
CA ASN A 605 14.30 10.57 -12.91
C ASN A 605 14.36 10.48 -14.45
N VAL A 606 13.79 9.42 -15.03
CA VAL A 606 13.66 9.27 -16.48
C VAL A 606 12.68 10.29 -17.04
N THR A 607 11.55 10.51 -16.36
CA THR A 607 10.51 11.49 -16.70
C THR A 607 10.79 12.83 -15.99
N VAL A 608 11.93 13.45 -16.31
CA VAL A 608 12.42 14.69 -15.66
C VAL A 608 11.42 15.84 -15.64
N LEU A 609 10.59 16.01 -16.67
CA LEU A 609 9.56 17.05 -16.78
C LEU A 609 8.25 16.68 -16.07
N GLY A 610 8.10 15.41 -15.68
CA GLY A 610 6.83 14.80 -15.32
C GLY A 610 6.18 14.02 -16.46
N HIS A 611 5.18 13.24 -16.09
CA HIS A 611 4.39 12.37 -16.95
C HIS A 611 3.36 13.15 -17.77
N GLY A 612 3.13 12.74 -19.01
CA GLY A 612 2.06 13.28 -19.86
C GLY A 612 2.22 14.74 -20.28
N HIS A 613 3.45 15.26 -20.32
CA HIS A 613 3.72 16.68 -20.57
C HIS A 613 3.20 17.17 -21.95
N PRO A 614 2.22 18.10 -22.02
CA PRO A 614 1.49 18.40 -23.25
C PRO A 614 2.36 19.02 -24.35
N ARG A 615 3.34 19.86 -24.01
CA ARG A 615 4.27 20.44 -25.00
C ARG A 615 5.14 19.36 -25.68
N LEU A 616 5.51 18.31 -24.94
CA LEU A 616 6.33 17.22 -25.47
C LEU A 616 5.50 16.32 -26.38
N VAL A 617 4.27 15.98 -25.97
CA VAL A 617 3.32 15.22 -26.77
C VAL A 617 3.09 15.90 -28.13
N GLU A 618 2.80 17.20 -28.12
CA GLU A 618 2.57 17.97 -29.35
C GLU A 618 3.83 18.03 -30.24
N ALA A 619 5.00 18.27 -29.67
CA ALA A 619 6.26 18.32 -30.42
C ALA A 619 6.58 16.98 -31.11
N VAL A 620 6.39 15.87 -30.39
CA VAL A 620 6.59 14.52 -30.91
C VAL A 620 5.55 14.18 -31.98
N HIS A 621 4.27 14.45 -31.73
CA HIS A 621 3.18 14.21 -32.67
C HIS A 621 3.45 14.90 -34.02
N ARG A 622 3.76 16.20 -33.98
CA ARG A 622 4.08 16.99 -35.17
C ARG A 622 5.31 16.47 -35.91
N GLN A 623 6.35 16.05 -35.19
CA GLN A 623 7.55 15.53 -35.84
C GLN A 623 7.31 14.15 -36.48
N TRP A 624 6.53 13.29 -35.82
CA TRP A 624 6.16 11.98 -36.35
C TRP A 624 5.35 12.06 -37.64
N GLN A 625 4.47 13.05 -37.78
CA GLN A 625 3.74 13.30 -39.02
C GLN A 625 4.64 13.74 -40.19
N ARG A 626 5.85 14.24 -39.91
CA ARG A 626 6.78 14.77 -40.93
C ARG A 626 7.82 13.76 -41.36
N LEU A 627 8.67 13.31 -40.43
CA LEU A 627 9.81 12.43 -40.73
C LEU A 627 10.37 11.83 -39.44
N ASN A 628 10.70 10.54 -39.48
CA ASN A 628 11.62 9.94 -38.53
C ASN A 628 12.52 8.91 -39.25
N THR A 629 13.83 9.14 -39.24
CA THR A 629 14.81 8.31 -39.94
C THR A 629 16.19 8.43 -39.29
N ASN A 630 17.19 7.73 -39.82
CA ASN A 630 18.56 7.73 -39.31
C ASN A 630 19.33 9.02 -39.62
N SER A 631 20.37 9.30 -38.83
CA SER A 631 21.23 10.50 -38.90
C SER A 631 22.24 10.55 -40.05
N ARG A 632 22.19 9.64 -41.03
CA ARG A 632 22.95 9.79 -42.29
C ARG A 632 22.28 10.79 -43.24
N PHE A 633 20.99 11.00 -43.09
CA PHE A 633 20.28 12.09 -43.77
C PHE A 633 20.46 13.40 -43.01
N HIS A 634 20.43 14.51 -43.73
CA HIS A 634 20.65 15.84 -43.18
C HIS A 634 19.33 16.50 -42.76
N TYR A 635 19.22 16.97 -41.51
CA TYR A 635 18.06 17.69 -40.97
C TYR A 635 18.50 18.64 -39.85
N ALA A 636 17.75 19.73 -39.64
CA ALA A 636 18.15 20.79 -38.70
C ALA A 636 18.17 20.31 -37.24
N SER A 637 17.14 19.60 -36.80
CA SER A 637 16.96 19.24 -35.38
C SER A 637 18.15 18.51 -34.73
N VAL A 638 18.90 17.68 -35.46
CA VAL A 638 20.08 17.01 -34.90
C VAL A 638 21.25 17.97 -34.68
N VAL A 639 21.40 18.96 -35.57
CA VAL A 639 22.39 20.03 -35.44
C VAL A 639 21.98 20.93 -34.26
N ASP A 640 20.72 21.40 -34.25
CA ASP A 640 20.20 22.27 -33.20
C ASP A 640 20.35 21.64 -31.81
N LEU A 641 20.06 20.34 -31.67
CA LEU A 641 20.24 19.62 -30.41
C LEU A 641 21.72 19.56 -30.02
N SER A 642 22.61 19.23 -30.97
CA SER A 642 24.05 19.12 -30.70
C SER A 642 24.66 20.45 -30.28
N GLU A 643 24.27 21.55 -30.94
CA GLU A 643 24.70 22.91 -30.59
C GLU A 643 24.21 23.32 -29.21
N ARG A 644 22.94 23.06 -28.88
CA ARG A 644 22.37 23.39 -27.56
C ARG A 644 22.99 22.58 -26.43
N LEU A 645 23.31 21.31 -26.66
CA LEU A 645 24.02 20.49 -25.67
C LEU A 645 25.43 21.02 -25.41
N SER A 646 26.17 21.33 -26.48
CA SER A 646 27.54 21.85 -26.37
C SER A 646 27.56 23.23 -25.68
N ALA A 647 26.56 24.07 -25.94
CA ALA A 647 26.43 25.39 -25.30
C ALA A 647 26.13 25.33 -23.80
N LEU A 648 25.76 24.17 -23.25
CA LEU A 648 25.53 23.95 -21.82
C LEU A 648 26.78 23.40 -21.11
N LEU A 649 27.88 23.20 -21.83
CA LEU A 649 29.11 22.59 -21.30
C LEU A 649 30.28 23.58 -21.31
N PRO A 650 31.36 23.30 -20.55
CA PRO A 650 32.61 24.05 -20.64
C PRO A 650 33.17 24.16 -22.07
N ASP A 651 33.91 25.24 -22.31
CA ASP A 651 34.54 25.51 -23.60
C ASP A 651 35.42 24.32 -24.05
N GLY A 652 35.26 23.91 -25.31
CA GLY A 652 36.00 22.81 -25.93
C GLY A 652 35.25 21.47 -25.97
N LEU A 653 34.21 21.25 -25.15
CA LEU A 653 33.32 20.09 -25.26
C LEU A 653 32.27 20.30 -26.36
N ASP A 654 32.73 20.39 -27.60
CA ASP A 654 31.96 20.87 -28.77
C ASP A 654 31.49 19.77 -29.74
N THR A 655 31.77 18.50 -29.44
CA THR A 655 31.52 17.37 -30.33
C THR A 655 30.56 16.38 -29.72
N VAL A 656 29.42 16.17 -30.36
CA VAL A 656 28.33 15.33 -29.86
C VAL A 656 28.16 14.06 -30.70
N PHE A 657 28.15 12.90 -30.04
CA PHE A 657 27.65 11.64 -30.56
C PHE A 657 26.28 11.34 -29.93
N LEU A 658 25.25 11.08 -30.73
CA LEU A 658 23.93 10.71 -30.23
C LEU A 658 23.74 9.19 -30.25
N VAL A 659 23.22 8.68 -29.14
CA VAL A 659 22.95 7.26 -28.86
C VAL A 659 21.54 7.10 -28.27
N ASN A 660 21.15 5.90 -27.87
CA ASN A 660 19.79 5.56 -27.45
C ASN A 660 19.68 5.28 -25.94
N SER A 661 20.79 5.11 -25.23
CA SER A 661 20.79 4.78 -23.79
C SER A 661 22.06 5.24 -23.09
N GLY A 662 22.04 5.22 -21.75
CA GLY A 662 23.22 5.47 -20.92
C GLY A 662 24.31 4.40 -21.11
N SER A 663 23.92 3.13 -21.21
CA SER A 663 24.86 2.03 -21.50
C SER A 663 25.61 2.26 -22.81
N GLU A 664 24.91 2.65 -23.89
CA GLU A 664 25.56 2.99 -25.16
C GLU A 664 26.48 4.22 -25.04
N ALA A 665 26.11 5.20 -24.23
CA ALA A 665 26.91 6.40 -24.01
C ALA A 665 28.23 6.07 -23.29
N VAL A 666 28.17 5.30 -22.21
CA VAL A 666 29.36 4.86 -21.46
C VAL A 666 30.25 3.98 -22.33
N ASP A 667 29.68 2.98 -23.03
CA ASP A 667 30.46 2.11 -23.91
C ASP A 667 31.20 2.92 -24.98
N LEU A 668 30.52 3.90 -25.60
CA LEU A 668 31.17 4.77 -26.59
C LEU A 668 32.24 5.67 -25.95
N ALA A 669 32.00 6.23 -24.76
CA ALA A 669 32.99 7.03 -24.04
C ALA A 669 34.28 6.23 -23.76
N LEU A 670 34.15 4.97 -23.32
CA LEU A 670 35.30 4.06 -23.13
C LEU A 670 36.03 3.79 -24.44
N ARG A 671 35.30 3.58 -25.53
CA ARG A 671 35.91 3.36 -26.86
C ARG A 671 36.65 4.59 -27.38
N LEU A 672 36.14 5.80 -27.13
CA LEU A 672 36.83 7.05 -27.45
C LEU A 672 38.14 7.17 -26.66
N ALA A 673 38.13 6.84 -25.36
CA ALA A 673 39.33 6.85 -24.55
C ALA A 673 40.38 5.82 -25.01
N TRP A 674 39.97 4.60 -25.34
CA TRP A 674 40.88 3.59 -25.89
C TRP A 674 41.46 4.01 -27.24
N ALA A 675 40.65 4.58 -28.13
CA ALA A 675 41.12 5.05 -29.43
C ALA A 675 42.11 6.21 -29.31
N THR A 676 41.87 7.13 -28.38
CA THR A 676 42.70 8.32 -28.17
C THR A 676 44.04 7.97 -27.52
N THR A 677 44.02 7.11 -26.51
CA THR A 677 45.22 6.79 -25.72
C THR A 677 46.02 5.60 -26.26
N GLY A 678 45.38 4.73 -27.05
CA GLY A 678 45.95 3.45 -27.48
C GLY A 678 46.06 2.40 -26.36
N ARG A 679 45.41 2.62 -25.22
CA ARG A 679 45.50 1.80 -24.00
C ARG A 679 44.16 1.12 -23.69
N ARG A 680 44.14 0.16 -22.76
CA ARG A 680 42.93 -0.59 -22.38
C ARG A 680 42.52 -0.43 -20.93
N ASP A 681 43.46 -0.18 -20.03
CA ASP A 681 43.21 -0.10 -18.60
C ASP A 681 42.24 1.03 -18.24
N VAL A 682 41.26 0.79 -17.37
CA VAL A 682 40.26 1.78 -16.94
C VAL A 682 40.15 1.75 -15.42
N VAL A 683 40.09 2.91 -14.79
CA VAL A 683 39.86 3.06 -13.35
C VAL A 683 38.42 3.51 -13.12
N ALA A 684 37.67 2.78 -12.30
CA ALA A 684 36.29 3.10 -11.92
C ALA A 684 36.12 3.10 -10.40
N VAL A 685 35.04 3.71 -9.91
CA VAL A 685 34.73 3.76 -8.47
C VAL A 685 34.00 2.46 -8.05
N GLU A 686 34.29 1.95 -6.84
CA GLU A 686 33.51 0.85 -6.24
C GLU A 686 32.04 1.23 -5.99
N GLU A 687 31.15 0.25 -5.78
CA GLU A 687 29.65 0.27 -5.77
C GLU A 687 28.93 1.07 -6.91
N ALA A 688 29.64 1.54 -7.94
CA ALA A 688 29.10 2.32 -9.06
C ALA A 688 28.38 1.46 -10.10
N TYR A 689 27.44 2.08 -10.85
CA TYR A 689 26.76 1.46 -11.98
C TYR A 689 26.83 2.33 -13.23
N HIS A 690 27.32 1.75 -14.33
CA HIS A 690 27.58 2.44 -15.59
C HIS A 690 26.91 1.76 -16.81
N GLY A 691 25.98 0.83 -16.57
CA GLY A 691 25.18 0.18 -17.62
C GLY A 691 25.41 -1.33 -17.72
N TRP A 692 24.58 -1.98 -18.52
CA TRP A 692 24.52 -3.44 -18.66
C TRP A 692 25.20 -3.99 -19.93
N THR A 693 25.73 -3.10 -20.80
CA THR A 693 26.51 -3.50 -21.98
C THR A 693 27.88 -4.03 -21.56
N TYR A 694 28.56 -4.78 -22.43
CA TYR A 694 29.77 -5.53 -22.03
C TYR A 694 30.87 -4.66 -21.39
N ALA A 695 31.11 -3.44 -21.89
CA ALA A 695 32.14 -2.58 -21.30
C ALA A 695 31.62 -1.83 -20.06
N GLY A 696 30.38 -1.34 -20.09
CA GLY A 696 29.69 -0.73 -18.94
C GLY A 696 29.54 -1.66 -17.74
N ASP A 697 29.12 -2.90 -17.95
CA ASP A 697 29.00 -3.93 -16.90
C ASP A 697 30.39 -4.28 -16.32
N ALA A 698 31.41 -4.41 -17.18
CA ALA A 698 32.77 -4.71 -16.73
C ALA A 698 33.34 -3.67 -15.74
N ILE A 699 32.97 -2.39 -15.89
CA ILE A 699 33.39 -1.31 -14.98
C ILE A 699 32.41 -1.08 -13.82
N SER A 700 31.19 -1.60 -13.88
CA SER A 700 30.18 -1.50 -12.82
C SER A 700 30.53 -2.44 -11.67
N THR A 701 30.50 -1.95 -10.43
CA THR A 701 30.94 -2.66 -9.21
C THR A 701 29.80 -2.95 -8.24
N SER A 702 28.60 -2.40 -8.49
CA SER A 702 27.39 -2.61 -7.70
C SER A 702 27.00 -4.08 -7.59
N THR A 703 26.98 -4.60 -6.37
CA THR A 703 26.52 -5.97 -6.10
C THR A 703 25.00 -6.09 -6.05
N ALA A 704 24.29 -4.97 -5.89
CA ALA A 704 22.83 -4.92 -6.04
C ALA A 704 22.40 -5.16 -7.49
N ASP A 705 23.13 -4.62 -8.46
CA ASP A 705 22.81 -4.78 -9.89
C ASP A 705 23.34 -6.10 -10.47
N ASN A 706 24.51 -6.55 -9.99
CA ASN A 706 25.10 -7.83 -10.38
C ASN A 706 25.80 -8.47 -9.16
N PRO A 707 25.26 -9.54 -8.56
CA PRO A 707 25.84 -10.14 -7.36
C PRO A 707 27.25 -10.72 -7.58
N ASN A 708 27.67 -10.91 -8.83
CA ASN A 708 28.99 -11.39 -9.20
C ASN A 708 29.95 -10.27 -9.66
N ALA A 709 29.54 -8.99 -9.59
CA ALA A 709 30.27 -7.85 -10.16
C ALA A 709 31.75 -7.75 -9.74
N LEU A 710 32.08 -8.24 -8.53
CA LEU A 710 33.46 -8.23 -8.01
C LEU A 710 34.30 -9.43 -8.49
N ALA A 711 33.67 -10.54 -8.85
CA ALA A 711 34.35 -11.78 -9.24
C ALA A 711 34.58 -11.90 -10.75
N THR A 712 33.79 -11.20 -11.58
CA THR A 712 33.77 -11.38 -13.05
C THR A 712 34.54 -10.32 -13.83
N ARG A 713 35.27 -9.42 -13.15
CA ARG A 713 35.92 -8.27 -13.78
C ARG A 713 37.09 -8.69 -14.69
N PRO A 714 37.17 -8.14 -15.91
CA PRO A 714 38.35 -8.29 -16.74
C PRO A 714 39.60 -7.65 -16.12
N ALA A 715 40.77 -8.19 -16.42
CA ALA A 715 42.03 -7.69 -15.86
C ALA A 715 42.35 -6.22 -16.19
N TRP A 716 41.77 -5.64 -17.24
CA TRP A 716 41.94 -4.23 -17.63
C TRP A 716 41.11 -3.26 -16.78
N VAL A 717 40.26 -3.75 -15.89
CA VAL A 717 39.45 -2.91 -15.00
C VAL A 717 40.13 -2.81 -13.64
N HIS A 718 40.29 -1.59 -13.14
CA HIS A 718 40.82 -1.27 -11.84
C HIS A 718 39.79 -0.47 -11.04
N THR A 719 39.82 -0.58 -9.72
CA THR A 719 38.88 0.11 -8.85
C THR A 719 39.59 1.03 -7.87
N VAL A 720 38.89 2.11 -7.50
CA VAL A 720 39.23 2.93 -6.34
C VAL A 720 38.12 2.81 -5.28
N PRO A 721 38.47 2.83 -3.98
CA PRO A 721 37.48 2.68 -2.92
C PRO A 721 36.33 3.67 -3.02
N THR A 722 35.12 3.22 -2.69
CA THR A 722 33.93 4.07 -2.62
C THR A 722 34.17 5.27 -1.68
N PRO A 723 34.10 6.52 -2.19
CA PRO A 723 34.34 7.72 -1.38
C PRO A 723 33.09 8.09 -0.55
N ASN A 724 32.71 7.18 0.34
CA ASN A 724 31.50 7.25 1.15
C ASN A 724 31.79 7.89 2.51
N SER A 725 31.41 9.16 2.69
CA SER A 725 31.69 9.93 3.91
C SER A 725 30.89 9.51 5.15
N TYR A 726 29.83 8.69 4.98
CA TYR A 726 28.99 8.23 6.08
C TYR A 726 29.46 6.90 6.67
N ARG A 727 29.62 5.86 5.82
CA ARG A 727 29.95 4.48 6.25
C ARG A 727 31.28 3.96 5.73
N GLY A 728 31.92 4.67 4.80
CA GLY A 728 33.20 4.29 4.21
C GLY A 728 34.35 4.21 5.21
N ARG A 729 35.53 3.81 4.74
CA ARG A 729 36.78 3.72 5.52
C ARG A 729 37.12 5.06 6.16
N HIS A 730 36.95 6.16 5.43
CA HIS A 730 37.19 7.52 5.90
C HIS A 730 35.86 8.26 6.02
N ARG A 731 35.58 8.85 7.19
CA ARG A 731 34.25 9.40 7.51
C ARG A 731 34.34 10.84 7.95
N GLY A 732 33.24 11.58 7.78
CA GLY A 732 33.14 12.97 8.20
C GLY A 732 34.33 13.80 7.68
N VAL A 733 35.09 14.42 8.59
CA VAL A 733 36.25 15.25 8.25
C VAL A 733 37.39 14.48 7.57
N GLU A 734 37.51 13.17 7.79
CA GLU A 734 38.57 12.35 7.17
C GLU A 734 38.24 11.95 5.73
N ALA A 735 37.01 12.15 5.26
CA ALA A 735 36.59 11.76 3.91
C ALA A 735 37.43 12.40 2.78
N HIS A 736 38.12 13.51 3.05
CA HIS A 736 39.06 14.13 2.10
C HIS A 736 40.24 13.21 1.72
N LEU A 737 40.54 12.17 2.52
CA LEU A 737 41.62 11.21 2.25
C LEU A 737 41.34 10.27 1.06
N TYR A 738 40.09 10.18 0.61
CA TYR A 738 39.75 9.36 -0.55
C TYR A 738 40.40 9.86 -1.86
N GLY A 739 40.50 11.17 -2.04
CA GLY A 739 41.10 11.76 -3.26
C GLY A 739 42.57 11.36 -3.45
N PRO A 740 43.43 11.57 -2.43
CA PRO A 740 44.84 11.19 -2.52
C PRO A 740 45.03 9.67 -2.66
N GLU A 741 44.20 8.86 -2.00
CA GLU A 741 44.25 7.39 -2.12
C GLU A 741 43.91 6.92 -3.55
N ALA A 742 42.86 7.48 -4.17
CA ALA A 742 42.50 7.18 -5.55
C ALA A 742 43.59 7.64 -6.54
N ALA A 743 44.19 8.82 -6.33
CA ALA A 743 45.32 9.30 -7.11
C ALA A 743 46.55 8.38 -6.98
N ALA A 744 46.82 7.85 -5.79
CA ALA A 744 47.90 6.90 -5.56
C ALA A 744 47.70 5.58 -6.31
N VAL A 745 46.46 5.06 -6.38
CA VAL A 745 46.14 3.87 -7.20
C VAL A 745 46.48 4.11 -8.68
N ILE A 746 46.12 5.27 -9.23
CA ILE A 746 46.47 5.64 -10.61
C ILE A 746 47.99 5.71 -10.79
N ALA A 747 48.71 6.36 -9.87
CA ALA A 747 50.16 6.43 -9.92
C ALA A 747 50.81 5.03 -9.87
N ASP A 748 50.25 4.10 -9.10
CA ASP A 748 50.76 2.73 -8.98
C ASP A 748 50.57 1.93 -10.27
N LEU A 749 49.43 2.10 -10.93
CA LEU A 749 49.20 1.54 -12.26
C LEU A 749 50.23 2.05 -13.27
N VAL A 750 50.53 3.35 -13.27
CA VAL A 750 51.59 3.93 -14.10
C VAL A 750 52.95 3.33 -13.77
N ARG A 751 53.32 3.24 -12.48
CA ARG A 751 54.60 2.64 -12.04
C ARG A 751 54.72 1.17 -12.43
N SER A 752 53.61 0.45 -12.48
CA SER A 752 53.55 -0.95 -12.91
C SER A 752 53.57 -1.15 -14.44
N GLY A 753 53.66 -0.07 -15.22
CA GLY A 753 53.65 -0.13 -16.69
C GLY A 753 52.26 -0.32 -17.29
N ARG A 754 51.20 -0.04 -16.53
CA ARG A 754 49.78 -0.16 -16.94
C ARG A 754 49.04 1.18 -16.82
N PRO A 755 49.53 2.27 -17.45
CA PRO A 755 48.89 3.56 -17.31
C PRO A 755 47.45 3.50 -17.85
N PRO A 756 46.46 4.08 -17.14
CA PRO A 756 45.07 3.98 -17.56
C PRO A 756 44.81 4.75 -18.86
N ALA A 757 43.84 4.24 -19.62
CA ALA A 757 43.20 4.93 -20.74
C ALA A 757 42.19 5.96 -20.23
N ALA A 758 41.46 5.63 -19.17
CA ALA A 758 40.48 6.53 -18.57
C ALA A 758 40.26 6.30 -17.07
N PHE A 759 39.80 7.37 -16.41
CA PHE A 759 39.04 7.31 -15.16
C PHE A 759 37.58 7.63 -15.46
N VAL A 760 36.65 6.89 -14.85
CA VAL A 760 35.19 7.06 -15.01
C VAL A 760 34.48 7.04 -13.67
N CYS A 761 33.55 7.98 -13.47
CA CYS A 761 32.72 8.04 -12.27
C CYS A 761 31.38 8.73 -12.52
N GLU A 762 30.39 8.39 -11.70
CA GLU A 762 29.24 9.26 -11.44
C GLU A 762 29.74 10.47 -10.61
N PRO A 763 29.59 11.73 -11.08
CA PRO A 763 30.09 12.91 -10.36
C PRO A 763 29.37 13.17 -9.04
N TYR A 764 28.19 12.57 -8.88
CA TYR A 764 27.42 12.57 -7.66
C TYR A 764 26.87 11.16 -7.47
N TYR A 765 27.24 10.54 -6.36
CA TYR A 765 27.34 9.09 -6.28
C TYR A 765 25.97 8.43 -6.14
N GLY A 766 25.47 7.85 -7.23
CA GLY A 766 24.07 7.49 -7.38
C GLY A 766 23.67 6.23 -6.64
N ASN A 767 24.39 5.13 -6.82
CA ASN A 767 23.98 3.82 -6.26
C ASN A 767 23.97 3.79 -4.74
N ALA A 768 24.87 4.51 -4.06
CA ALA A 768 24.81 4.62 -2.61
C ALA A 768 23.84 5.70 -2.09
N GLY A 769 22.80 6.03 -2.87
CA GLY A 769 21.71 6.89 -2.40
C GLY A 769 21.90 8.38 -2.66
N GLY A 770 22.65 8.76 -3.70
CA GLY A 770 22.87 10.17 -4.03
C GLY A 770 23.75 10.86 -3.00
N MET A 771 24.96 10.35 -2.78
CA MET A 771 25.94 11.00 -1.91
C MET A 771 26.84 11.94 -2.69
N ALA A 772 27.17 13.08 -2.09
CA ALA A 772 28.22 13.95 -2.63
C ALA A 772 29.57 13.24 -2.51
N LEU A 773 30.41 13.41 -3.54
CA LEU A 773 31.82 13.08 -3.42
C LEU A 773 32.48 14.06 -2.43
N PRO A 774 33.50 13.63 -1.66
CA PRO A 774 34.27 14.53 -0.81
C PRO A 774 34.83 15.71 -1.61
N ASP A 775 34.90 16.89 -0.99
CA ASP A 775 35.40 18.09 -1.66
C ASP A 775 36.83 17.88 -2.19
N GLY A 776 37.06 18.26 -3.45
CA GLY A 776 38.34 18.12 -4.13
C GLY A 776 38.68 16.70 -4.60
N TYR A 777 37.78 15.72 -4.42
CA TYR A 777 38.02 14.34 -4.85
C TYR A 777 38.27 14.25 -6.36
N LEU A 778 37.37 14.81 -7.19
CA LEU A 778 37.53 14.72 -8.65
C LEU A 778 38.70 15.55 -9.15
N GLU A 779 39.00 16.69 -8.51
CA GLU A 779 40.15 17.53 -8.88
C GLU A 779 41.45 16.72 -8.83
N GLN A 780 41.67 16.02 -7.72
CA GLN A 780 42.88 15.23 -7.49
C GLN A 780 42.97 14.00 -8.40
N VAL A 781 41.85 13.30 -8.59
CA VAL A 781 41.81 12.08 -9.42
C VAL A 781 41.95 12.42 -10.90
N TYR A 782 41.33 13.52 -11.36
CA TYR A 782 41.45 13.97 -12.75
C TYR A 782 42.86 14.47 -13.04
N ALA A 783 43.50 15.18 -12.09
CA ALA A 783 44.90 15.58 -12.21
C ALA A 783 45.82 14.36 -12.39
N ALA A 784 45.75 13.37 -11.50
CA ALA A 784 46.55 12.14 -11.60
C ALA A 784 46.30 11.36 -12.90
N THR A 785 45.04 11.27 -13.34
CA THR A 785 44.67 10.62 -14.61
C THR A 785 45.31 11.33 -15.80
N ARG A 786 45.22 12.67 -15.86
CA ARG A 786 45.75 13.48 -16.95
C ARG A 786 47.28 13.50 -16.99
N GLU A 787 47.94 13.54 -15.84
CA GLU A 787 49.40 13.41 -15.75
C GLU A 787 49.91 12.10 -16.35
N SER A 788 49.11 11.03 -16.30
CA SER A 788 49.42 9.75 -16.96
C SER A 788 49.09 9.72 -18.46
N GLY A 789 48.42 10.75 -18.98
CA GLY A 789 47.89 10.82 -20.35
C GLY A 789 46.57 10.05 -20.57
N GLY A 790 45.83 9.75 -19.50
CA GLY A 790 44.47 9.19 -19.57
C GLY A 790 43.39 10.27 -19.70
N LEU A 791 42.16 9.87 -20.00
CA LEU A 791 40.99 10.75 -20.10
C LEU A 791 40.05 10.63 -18.89
N CYS A 792 39.38 11.72 -18.54
CA CYS A 792 38.41 11.79 -17.45
C CYS A 792 36.98 11.77 -18.00
N ILE A 793 36.19 10.78 -17.60
CA ILE A 793 34.82 10.56 -18.06
C ILE A 793 33.86 10.87 -16.91
N ALA A 794 32.92 11.79 -17.14
CA ALA A 794 31.81 12.08 -16.25
C ALA A 794 30.55 11.34 -16.72
N ASP A 795 30.04 10.43 -15.89
CA ASP A 795 28.74 9.79 -16.09
C ASP A 795 27.62 10.65 -15.47
N GLU A 796 27.01 11.51 -16.30
CA GLU A 796 25.95 12.44 -15.93
C GLU A 796 24.55 11.82 -16.06
N VAL A 797 24.44 10.51 -16.31
CA VAL A 797 23.16 9.85 -16.60
C VAL A 797 22.15 10.01 -15.45
N GLN A 798 22.59 10.04 -14.20
CA GLN A 798 21.70 10.18 -13.05
C GLN A 798 21.42 11.64 -12.64
N VAL A 799 22.44 12.51 -12.73
CA VAL A 799 22.48 13.80 -12.01
C VAL A 799 22.65 15.03 -12.90
N GLY A 800 22.81 14.84 -14.21
CA GLY A 800 22.75 15.95 -15.17
C GLY A 800 21.35 16.56 -15.29
N TYR A 801 21.21 17.53 -16.19
CA TYR A 801 19.94 18.20 -16.50
C TYR A 801 19.32 18.94 -15.29
N GLY A 802 20.15 19.58 -14.46
CA GLY A 802 19.67 20.46 -13.38
C GLY A 802 19.19 19.74 -12.12
N ARG A 803 19.38 18.42 -12.04
CA ARG A 803 18.84 17.55 -10.98
C ARG A 803 19.28 17.96 -9.57
N LEU A 804 20.52 18.41 -9.41
CA LEU A 804 21.06 18.89 -8.13
C LEU A 804 20.55 20.30 -7.74
N GLY A 805 19.85 20.97 -8.66
CA GLY A 805 19.29 22.32 -8.49
C GLY A 805 20.33 23.44 -8.58
N SER A 806 21.45 23.31 -7.88
CA SER A 806 22.53 24.32 -7.91
C SER A 806 23.33 24.31 -9.22
N HIS A 807 23.39 23.16 -9.89
CA HIS A 807 24.23 22.91 -11.06
C HIS A 807 23.43 22.23 -12.16
N PHE A 808 23.80 22.47 -13.43
CA PHE A 808 23.17 21.78 -14.56
C PHE A 808 23.80 20.40 -14.75
N TRP A 809 25.13 20.30 -14.60
CA TRP A 809 25.89 19.06 -14.61
C TRP A 809 26.45 18.77 -13.22
N GLY A 810 26.46 17.50 -12.81
CA GLY A 810 26.97 17.07 -11.52
C GLY A 810 28.45 17.41 -11.30
N PHE A 811 29.30 17.28 -12.33
CA PHE A 811 30.74 17.56 -12.21
C PHE A 811 31.05 19.02 -11.83
N GLU A 812 30.15 19.96 -12.12
CA GLU A 812 30.31 21.38 -11.77
C GLU A 812 30.42 21.57 -10.26
N GLN A 813 29.80 20.69 -9.47
CA GLN A 813 29.88 20.72 -8.00
C GLN A 813 31.32 20.55 -7.48
N GLN A 814 32.17 19.84 -8.22
CA GLN A 814 33.57 19.61 -7.87
C GLN A 814 34.51 20.63 -8.54
N GLY A 815 33.98 21.59 -9.31
CA GLY A 815 34.79 22.59 -10.01
C GLY A 815 35.73 22.01 -11.07
N VAL A 816 35.41 20.84 -11.62
CA VAL A 816 36.25 20.15 -12.62
C VAL A 816 35.60 20.15 -13.99
N GLU A 817 36.42 20.05 -15.04
CA GLU A 817 35.96 19.85 -16.41
C GLU A 817 36.37 18.43 -16.87
N PRO A 818 35.44 17.57 -17.31
CA PRO A 818 35.78 16.26 -17.86
C PRO A 818 36.28 16.35 -19.31
N ASP A 819 36.86 15.26 -19.82
CA ASP A 819 37.25 15.14 -21.23
C ASP A 819 36.11 14.53 -22.08
N ILE A 820 35.25 13.72 -21.44
CA ILE A 820 34.07 13.10 -22.06
C ILE A 820 32.90 13.14 -21.05
N VAL A 821 31.72 13.54 -21.52
CA VAL A 821 30.45 13.50 -20.76
C VAL A 821 29.52 12.47 -21.37
N ALA A 822 29.06 11.51 -20.57
CA ALA A 822 28.03 10.56 -20.95
C ALA A 822 26.69 10.95 -20.32
N VAL A 823 25.60 11.00 -21.10
CA VAL A 823 24.27 11.42 -20.62
C VAL A 823 23.14 10.64 -21.27
N ALA A 824 22.04 10.41 -20.54
CA ALA A 824 20.82 9.77 -21.01
C ALA A 824 19.64 10.12 -20.07
N LYS A 825 18.74 9.15 -19.77
CA LYS A 825 17.60 9.27 -18.84
C LYS A 825 16.78 10.56 -19.03
N ALA A 826 17.05 11.58 -18.21
CA ALA A 826 16.39 12.88 -18.23
C ALA A 826 16.35 13.51 -19.63
N MET A 827 17.40 13.28 -20.44
CA MET A 827 17.53 13.80 -21.80
C MET A 827 16.32 13.50 -22.71
N GLY A 828 15.64 12.37 -22.50
CA GLY A 828 14.53 11.92 -23.33
C GLY A 828 13.13 12.06 -22.70
N ASN A 829 13.03 12.43 -21.42
CA ASN A 829 11.77 12.38 -20.66
C ASN A 829 10.97 11.07 -20.88
N GLY A 830 11.64 9.91 -20.90
CA GLY A 830 11.06 8.59 -21.23
C GLY A 830 11.33 8.07 -22.64
N HIS A 831 11.70 8.93 -23.59
CA HIS A 831 12.12 8.50 -24.94
C HIS A 831 13.56 7.96 -24.94
N PRO A 832 13.88 6.86 -25.65
CA PRO A 832 15.25 6.37 -25.78
C PRO A 832 16.17 7.41 -26.44
N LEU A 833 17.04 8.02 -25.64
CA LEU A 833 17.98 9.04 -26.07
C LEU A 833 19.13 9.15 -25.07
N GLY A 834 20.35 9.21 -25.61
CA GLY A 834 21.56 9.57 -24.87
C GLY A 834 22.56 10.29 -25.77
N ALA A 835 23.63 10.78 -25.16
CA ALA A 835 24.72 11.44 -25.86
C ALA A 835 26.08 11.17 -25.21
N VAL A 836 27.12 11.26 -26.03
CA VAL A 836 28.51 11.38 -25.60
C VAL A 836 29.03 12.70 -26.13
N ILE A 837 29.45 13.58 -25.24
CA ILE A 837 29.91 14.93 -25.58
C ILE A 837 31.38 15.04 -25.20
N THR A 838 32.21 15.47 -26.14
CA THR A 838 33.68 15.48 -25.98
C THR A 838 34.32 16.56 -26.85
N ARG A 839 35.65 16.64 -26.80
CA ARG A 839 36.46 17.51 -27.64
C ARG A 839 36.67 16.92 -29.03
N ARG A 840 36.86 17.78 -30.03
CA ARG A 840 37.03 17.40 -31.44
C ARG A 840 38.15 16.39 -31.64
N GLU A 841 39.29 16.60 -31.00
CA GLU A 841 40.47 15.74 -31.15
C GLU A 841 40.26 14.32 -30.61
N ILE A 842 39.45 14.16 -29.55
CA ILE A 842 39.09 12.85 -28.99
C ILE A 842 38.14 12.13 -29.94
N ALA A 843 37.13 12.84 -30.45
CA ALA A 843 36.20 12.29 -31.43
C ALA A 843 36.91 11.86 -32.73
N ASP A 844 37.84 12.67 -33.23
CA ASP A 844 38.57 12.38 -34.46
C ASP A 844 39.56 11.22 -34.31
N ALA A 845 40.13 11.01 -33.11
CA ALA A 845 40.99 9.84 -32.83
C ALA A 845 40.26 8.50 -33.06
N TYR A 846 38.94 8.47 -32.85
CA TYR A 846 38.11 7.30 -33.10
C TYR A 846 38.08 6.86 -34.56
N ARG A 847 38.40 7.75 -35.52
CA ARG A 847 38.49 7.38 -36.94
C ARG A 847 39.48 6.26 -37.21
N SER A 848 40.52 6.13 -36.37
CA SER A 848 41.46 5.01 -36.41
C SER A 848 40.80 3.63 -36.17
N GLN A 849 39.63 3.62 -35.54
CA GLN A 849 38.82 2.43 -35.22
C GLN A 849 37.65 2.21 -36.19
N GLY A 850 37.50 3.09 -37.21
CA GLY A 850 36.42 3.03 -38.19
C GLY A 850 35.44 4.21 -38.10
N TYR A 851 34.26 4.05 -38.73
CA TYR A 851 33.18 5.04 -38.62
C TYR A 851 32.22 4.67 -37.49
N PHE A 852 31.62 5.67 -36.85
CA PHE A 852 30.54 5.49 -35.88
C PHE A 852 29.19 5.68 -36.56
N PHE A 853 28.21 4.84 -36.21
CA PHE A 853 26.83 4.99 -36.63
C PHE A 853 25.89 4.31 -35.63
N SER A 854 24.94 5.07 -35.08
CA SER A 854 23.79 4.57 -34.33
C SER A 854 22.52 4.74 -35.17
N SER A 855 21.81 3.66 -35.45
CA SER A 855 20.68 3.66 -36.41
C SER A 855 19.56 4.63 -36.03
N ALA A 856 19.21 4.69 -34.74
CA ALA A 856 18.20 5.61 -34.20
C ALA A 856 18.81 6.78 -33.42
N GLY A 857 20.11 6.74 -33.14
CA GLY A 857 20.85 7.79 -32.47
C GLY A 857 20.76 9.10 -33.25
N GLY A 858 20.14 10.09 -32.61
CA GLY A 858 19.92 11.42 -33.19
C GLY A 858 18.83 11.49 -34.25
N SER A 859 17.90 10.52 -34.33
CA SER A 859 16.74 10.59 -35.22
C SER A 859 15.98 11.93 -35.09
N PRO A 860 15.22 12.39 -36.10
CA PRO A 860 14.46 13.64 -36.00
C PRO A 860 13.52 13.69 -34.80
N VAL A 861 12.84 12.58 -34.47
CA VAL A 861 11.96 12.53 -33.29
C VAL A 861 12.78 12.63 -32.01
N SER A 862 13.85 11.84 -31.85
CA SER A 862 14.72 11.93 -30.67
C SER A 862 15.31 13.33 -30.51
N SER A 863 15.70 13.96 -31.60
CA SER A 863 16.27 15.31 -31.60
C SER A 863 15.25 16.37 -31.15
N VAL A 864 14.03 16.30 -31.67
CA VAL A 864 12.91 17.17 -31.24
C VAL A 864 12.54 16.94 -29.77
N VAL A 865 12.57 15.69 -29.30
CA VAL A 865 12.38 15.38 -27.87
C VAL A 865 13.43 16.08 -27.03
N GLY A 866 14.72 15.87 -27.32
CA GLY A 866 15.81 16.48 -26.54
C GLY A 866 15.73 18.01 -26.52
N LEU A 867 15.44 18.64 -27.66
CA LEU A 867 15.22 20.09 -27.75
C LEU A 867 14.05 20.55 -26.87
N THR A 868 12.92 19.84 -26.94
CA THR A 868 11.72 20.19 -26.19
C THR A 868 11.95 20.03 -24.69
N VAL A 869 12.69 19.00 -24.27
CA VAL A 869 13.09 18.82 -22.86
C VAL A 869 13.91 20.01 -22.36
N LEU A 870 14.93 20.44 -23.11
CA LEU A 870 15.73 21.60 -22.75
C LEU A 870 14.90 22.89 -22.68
N ASP A 871 13.93 23.07 -23.59
CA ASP A 871 13.03 24.22 -23.57
C ASP A 871 12.11 24.21 -22.36
N VAL A 872 11.49 23.07 -22.03
CA VAL A 872 10.59 22.98 -20.87
C VAL A 872 11.36 23.19 -19.57
N LEU A 873 12.54 22.57 -19.39
CA LEU A 873 13.37 22.78 -18.20
C LEU A 873 13.68 24.26 -17.96
N ARG A 874 14.02 25.00 -19.02
CA ARG A 874 14.28 26.44 -18.95
C ARG A 874 13.00 27.22 -18.67
N ASP A 875 11.97 27.02 -19.48
CA ASP A 875 10.77 27.86 -19.49
C ASP A 875 9.93 27.70 -18.22
N GLU A 876 9.94 26.51 -17.62
CA GLU A 876 9.21 26.18 -16.39
C GLU A 876 10.10 26.26 -15.14
N GLY A 877 11.37 26.66 -15.28
CA GLY A 877 12.28 26.88 -14.16
C GLY A 877 12.57 25.62 -13.34
N LEU A 878 12.58 24.44 -13.95
CA LEU A 878 12.59 23.16 -13.23
C LEU A 878 13.88 22.90 -12.44
N GLN A 879 15.02 23.46 -12.87
CA GLN A 879 16.26 23.44 -12.07
C GLN A 879 16.12 24.27 -10.78
N ASP A 880 15.50 25.45 -10.85
CA ASP A 880 15.23 26.26 -9.67
C ASP A 880 14.18 25.61 -8.75
N ASN A 881 13.18 24.95 -9.33
CA ASN A 881 12.25 24.13 -8.56
C ASN A 881 12.99 23.01 -7.83
N ALA A 882 13.92 22.31 -8.50
CA ALA A 882 14.75 21.28 -7.88
C ALA A 882 15.53 21.81 -6.68
N ARG A 883 16.11 23.01 -6.81
CA ARG A 883 16.81 23.70 -5.71
C ARG A 883 15.87 24.03 -4.56
N THR A 884 14.73 24.65 -4.85
CA THR A 884 13.81 25.18 -3.84
C THR A 884 13.03 24.08 -3.12
N VAL A 885 12.34 23.22 -3.88
CA VAL A 885 11.55 22.10 -3.33
C VAL A 885 12.46 21.02 -2.75
N GLY A 886 13.62 20.76 -3.37
CA GLY A 886 14.62 19.85 -2.84
C GLY A 886 15.17 20.29 -1.48
N ALA A 887 15.47 21.57 -1.30
CA ALA A 887 15.91 22.11 -0.01
C ALA A 887 14.82 22.02 1.07
N HIS A 888 13.55 22.28 0.71
CA HIS A 888 12.41 22.08 1.61
C HIS A 888 12.28 20.62 2.04
N LEU A 889 12.25 19.70 1.07
CA LEU A 889 12.14 18.27 1.31
C LEU A 889 13.29 17.76 2.19
N ARG A 890 14.53 18.13 1.88
CA ARG A 890 15.70 17.75 2.70
C ARG A 890 15.59 18.26 4.13
N THR A 891 15.13 19.50 4.34
CA THR A 891 14.94 20.07 5.67
C THR A 891 13.90 19.30 6.48
N ARG A 892 12.79 18.92 5.84
CA ARG A 892 11.74 18.10 6.44
C ARG A 892 12.23 16.70 6.81
N LEU A 893 13.00 16.05 5.93
CA LEU A 893 13.59 14.73 6.19
C LEU A 893 14.62 14.76 7.33
N LEU A 894 15.41 15.83 7.45
CA LEU A 894 16.32 16.00 8.59
C LEU A 894 15.57 16.10 9.92
N ARG A 895 14.45 16.85 9.97
CA ARG A 895 13.59 16.90 11.16
C ARG A 895 12.96 15.54 11.46
N LEU A 896 12.68 14.75 10.44
CA LEU A 896 12.17 13.40 10.60
C LEU A 896 13.24 12.48 11.21
N ALA A 897 14.51 12.64 10.82
CA ALA A 897 15.64 11.93 11.42
C ALA A 897 15.82 12.26 12.91
N ASP A 898 15.53 13.50 13.34
CA ASP A 898 15.54 13.87 14.76
C ASP A 898 14.44 13.14 15.57
N LYS A 899 13.34 12.74 14.91
CA LYS A 899 12.20 12.03 15.53
C LYS A 899 12.37 10.51 15.54
N HIS A 900 12.96 9.94 14.48
CA HIS A 900 12.98 8.50 14.24
C HIS A 900 14.40 7.93 14.22
N PRO A 901 14.79 7.16 15.25
CA PRO A 901 16.14 6.59 15.35
C PRO A 901 16.53 5.67 14.20
N LEU A 902 15.57 5.10 13.47
CA LEU A 902 15.86 4.24 12.32
C LEU A 902 16.56 5.01 11.17
N ILE A 903 16.37 6.33 11.07
CA ILE A 903 17.03 7.15 10.05
C ILE A 903 18.46 7.47 10.51
N GLY A 904 19.44 6.87 9.85
CA GLY A 904 20.86 7.09 10.11
C GLY A 904 21.42 8.34 9.43
N ALA A 905 21.01 8.61 8.19
CA ALA A 905 21.48 9.77 7.44
C ALA A 905 20.50 10.24 6.34
N VAL A 906 20.56 11.54 6.07
CA VAL A 906 19.89 12.17 4.91
C VAL A 906 20.94 12.76 3.97
N HIS A 907 21.05 12.14 2.79
CA HIS A 907 22.03 12.46 1.75
C HIS A 907 21.45 13.35 0.66
N GLY A 908 22.32 13.86 -0.21
CA GLY A 908 21.91 14.45 -1.47
C GLY A 908 21.65 15.95 -1.48
N SER A 909 21.35 16.45 -2.68
CA SER A 909 21.01 17.84 -2.96
C SER A 909 19.97 17.94 -4.09
N GLY A 910 19.23 19.04 -4.14
CA GLY A 910 18.16 19.24 -5.10
C GLY A 910 17.08 18.17 -4.98
N LEU A 911 16.57 17.67 -6.11
CA LEU A 911 15.63 16.54 -6.15
C LEU A 911 16.37 15.23 -6.45
N TYR A 912 17.49 15.01 -5.77
CA TYR A 912 18.27 13.77 -5.75
C TYR A 912 18.79 13.54 -4.33
N LEU A 913 17.93 12.95 -3.50
CA LEU A 913 18.15 12.77 -2.06
C LEU A 913 18.18 11.28 -1.69
N GLY A 914 18.76 10.98 -0.54
CA GLY A 914 18.77 9.64 0.04
C GLY A 914 18.36 9.67 1.50
N VAL A 915 17.54 8.71 1.94
CA VAL A 915 17.28 8.46 3.37
C VAL A 915 17.78 7.06 3.69
N GLU A 916 18.84 6.98 4.48
CA GLU A 916 19.52 5.74 4.83
C GLU A 916 19.06 5.25 6.20
N PHE A 917 18.59 4.01 6.26
CA PHE A 917 18.09 3.38 7.48
C PHE A 917 19.11 2.44 8.11
N VAL A 918 19.31 2.57 9.42
CA VAL A 918 20.23 1.76 10.21
C VAL A 918 19.59 1.32 11.53
N ARG A 919 19.90 0.10 11.98
CA ARG A 919 19.45 -0.41 13.28
C ARG A 919 20.25 0.19 14.44
N ASP A 920 21.50 0.54 14.16
CA ASP A 920 22.42 1.09 15.15
C ASP A 920 23.30 2.18 14.51
N HIS A 921 23.39 3.33 15.18
CA HIS A 921 24.09 4.51 14.67
C HIS A 921 25.62 4.39 14.75
N GLU A 922 26.14 3.62 15.71
CA GLU A 922 27.59 3.47 15.89
C GLU A 922 28.20 2.53 14.84
N THR A 923 27.61 1.35 14.70
CA THR A 923 27.99 0.30 13.75
C THR A 923 27.48 0.58 12.34
N ARG A 924 26.38 1.34 12.19
CA ARG A 924 25.65 1.57 10.93
C ARG A 924 25.14 0.26 10.33
N GLU A 925 24.72 -0.67 11.18
CA GLU A 925 24.08 -1.91 10.76
C GLU A 925 22.88 -1.57 9.85
N PRO A 926 22.84 -2.04 8.59
CA PRO A 926 21.78 -1.68 7.66
C PRO A 926 20.43 -2.27 8.07
N ALA A 927 19.37 -1.47 8.00
CA ALA A 927 17.99 -1.90 8.22
C ALA A 927 17.35 -2.35 6.89
N THR A 928 17.92 -3.38 6.27
CA THR A 928 17.59 -3.81 4.89
C THR A 928 16.15 -4.31 4.78
N GLU A 929 15.76 -5.21 5.67
CA GLU A 929 14.43 -5.83 5.64
C GLU A 929 13.33 -4.82 6.01
N GLU A 930 13.61 -3.91 6.95
CA GLU A 930 12.74 -2.79 7.33
C GLU A 930 12.55 -1.83 6.15
N THR A 931 13.63 -1.48 5.43
CA THR A 931 13.54 -0.56 4.28
C THR A 931 12.60 -1.10 3.19
N ALA A 932 12.67 -2.40 2.91
CA ALA A 932 11.77 -3.04 1.95
C ALA A 932 10.30 -2.99 2.43
N ALA A 933 10.06 -3.28 3.71
CA ALA A 933 8.72 -3.25 4.28
C ALA A 933 8.14 -1.81 4.36
N ILE A 934 8.96 -0.82 4.68
CA ILE A 934 8.62 0.62 4.62
C ILE A 934 8.17 1.00 3.20
N CYS A 935 8.84 0.51 2.16
CA CYS A 935 8.43 0.78 0.77
C CYS A 935 7.06 0.18 0.42
N GLU A 936 6.74 -1.03 0.90
CA GLU A 936 5.40 -1.61 0.73
C GLU A 936 4.34 -0.78 1.45
N ARG A 937 4.62 -0.33 2.67
CA ARG A 937 3.69 0.52 3.41
C ARG A 937 3.49 1.89 2.75
N LEU A 938 4.55 2.52 2.26
CA LEU A 938 4.45 3.77 1.48
C LEU A 938 3.58 3.58 0.23
N ARG A 939 3.68 2.44 -0.46
CA ARG A 939 2.82 2.11 -1.60
C ARG A 939 1.35 2.05 -1.20
N GLU A 940 1.03 1.42 -0.07
CA GLU A 940 -0.34 1.41 0.48
C GLU A 940 -0.88 2.80 0.82
N LEU A 941 0.02 3.74 1.15
CA LEU A 941 -0.27 5.16 1.38
C LEU A 941 -0.20 6.00 0.09
N GLY A 942 -0.06 5.40 -1.09
CA GLY A 942 -0.06 6.13 -2.36
C GLY A 942 1.26 6.84 -2.66
N VAL A 943 2.39 6.35 -2.15
CA VAL A 943 3.73 6.85 -2.49
C VAL A 943 4.59 5.71 -3.02
N LEU A 944 5.12 5.85 -4.23
CA LEU A 944 6.05 4.84 -4.77
C LEU A 944 7.48 5.18 -4.38
N MET A 945 8.09 4.26 -3.64
CA MET A 945 9.50 4.27 -3.25
C MET A 945 10.09 2.87 -3.39
N GLN A 946 11.41 2.79 -3.49
CA GLN A 946 12.18 1.57 -3.64
C GLN A 946 13.53 1.72 -2.92
N PRO A 947 14.04 0.63 -2.32
CA PRO A 947 15.38 0.58 -1.78
C PRO A 947 16.45 0.69 -2.88
N THR A 948 17.64 1.17 -2.50
CA THR A 948 18.86 1.19 -3.31
C THR A 948 20.09 0.86 -2.46
N SER A 949 21.28 0.95 -3.06
CA SER A 949 22.60 0.56 -2.55
C SER A 949 22.80 -0.95 -2.49
N ASP A 950 24.06 -1.39 -2.47
CA ASP A 950 24.47 -2.79 -2.27
C ASP A 950 23.86 -3.44 -1.02
N ARG A 951 23.42 -2.62 -0.05
CA ARG A 951 22.83 -3.06 1.21
C ARG A 951 21.31 -2.91 1.24
N MET A 952 20.71 -2.37 0.19
CA MET A 952 19.25 -2.20 0.04
C MET A 952 18.57 -1.49 1.23
N CYS A 953 19.28 -0.55 1.89
CA CYS A 953 18.83 0.15 3.09
C CYS A 953 18.68 1.67 2.89
N VAL A 954 18.65 2.15 1.63
CA VAL A 954 18.52 3.57 1.32
C VAL A 954 17.31 3.80 0.43
N LEU A 955 16.44 4.73 0.83
CA LEU A 955 15.40 5.28 -0.05
C LEU A 955 16.03 6.27 -1.02
N LYS A 956 16.07 5.94 -2.31
CA LYS A 956 16.57 6.85 -3.34
C LYS A 956 15.46 7.75 -3.87
N ILE A 957 15.45 9.00 -3.43
CA ILE A 957 14.43 9.98 -3.76
C ILE A 957 14.86 10.77 -5.01
N LYS A 958 14.20 10.50 -6.13
CA LYS A 958 14.52 11.08 -7.44
C LYS A 958 13.26 11.34 -8.28
N PRO A 959 12.29 12.12 -7.76
CA PRO A 959 11.02 12.42 -8.44
C PRO A 959 11.21 13.21 -9.74
N PRO A 960 10.19 13.37 -10.59
CA PRO A 960 10.19 14.41 -11.63
C PRO A 960 10.51 15.80 -11.07
N LEU A 961 11.19 16.66 -11.85
CA LEU A 961 11.60 18.00 -11.39
C LEU A 961 10.44 18.97 -11.23
N CYS A 962 9.23 18.61 -11.67
CA CYS A 962 8.00 19.37 -11.43
C CYS A 962 7.37 19.10 -10.05
N LEU A 963 8.02 18.31 -9.16
CA LEU A 963 7.52 18.04 -7.81
C LEU A 963 7.15 19.34 -7.08
N THR A 964 5.99 19.38 -6.45
CA THR A 964 5.53 20.53 -5.67
C THR A 964 5.91 20.42 -4.19
N THR A 965 5.93 21.54 -3.48
CA THR A 965 6.08 21.56 -2.01
C THR A 965 5.00 20.73 -1.32
N THR A 966 3.75 20.80 -1.76
CA THR A 966 2.63 20.03 -1.21
C THR A 966 2.89 18.53 -1.32
N SER A 967 3.29 18.05 -2.49
CA SER A 967 3.60 16.63 -2.71
C SER A 967 4.83 16.19 -1.92
N ALA A 968 5.83 17.06 -1.77
CA ALA A 968 6.97 16.80 -0.89
C ALA A 968 6.55 16.65 0.58
N ASP A 969 5.60 17.48 1.06
CA ASP A 969 5.03 17.36 2.41
C ASP A 969 4.27 16.04 2.57
N VAL A 970 3.43 15.66 1.60
CA VAL A 970 2.71 14.36 1.61
C VAL A 970 3.67 13.18 1.70
N PHE A 971 4.79 13.20 0.97
CA PHE A 971 5.79 12.13 1.09
C PHE A 971 6.38 12.06 2.50
N VAL A 972 6.79 13.19 3.08
CA VAL A 972 7.39 13.20 4.42
C VAL A 972 6.38 12.80 5.48
N ASP A 973 5.14 13.28 5.38
CA ASP A 973 4.05 12.93 6.30
C ASP A 973 3.70 11.44 6.20
N ALA A 974 3.68 10.87 4.99
CA ALA A 974 3.49 9.43 4.80
C ALA A 974 4.67 8.62 5.38
N LEU A 975 5.91 9.06 5.20
CA LEU A 975 7.06 8.38 5.80
C LEU A 975 7.05 8.50 7.34
N ASP A 976 6.63 9.64 7.88
CA ASP A 976 6.42 9.82 9.31
C ASP A 976 5.34 8.88 9.85
N ASP A 977 4.24 8.72 9.12
CA ASP A 977 3.17 7.78 9.43
C ASP A 977 3.71 6.35 9.54
N VAL A 978 4.46 5.91 8.52
CA VAL A 978 5.07 4.57 8.50
C VAL A 978 6.02 4.35 9.67
N LEU A 979 6.90 5.31 9.96
CA LEU A 979 7.88 5.16 11.04
C LEU A 979 7.26 5.29 12.44
N THR A 980 6.14 6.02 12.57
CA THR A 980 5.41 6.19 13.85
C THR A 980 4.46 5.03 14.14
N HIS A 981 3.78 4.52 13.11
CA HIS A 981 2.70 3.54 13.25
C HIS A 981 3.07 2.12 12.83
N GLY A 982 4.18 1.95 12.10
CA GLY A 982 4.65 0.65 11.61
C GLY A 982 4.37 0.42 10.13
N TRP A 983 4.88 -0.70 9.62
CA TRP A 983 4.86 -1.14 8.21
C TRP A 983 4.52 -2.62 8.04
#